data_AF-A0A7C1H9B1-F1
#
_entry.id   AF-A0A7C1H9B1-F1
#
_cell.length_a   1.000
_cell.length_b   1.000
_cell.length_c   1.000
_cell.angle_alpha   90.00
_cell.angle_beta   90.00
_cell.angle_gamma   90.00
#
_symmetry.space_group_name_H-M   'P 1'
#
loop_
_entity.id
_entity.type
_entity.pdbx_description
1 polymer ?
#
loop_
_entity_poly.entity_id
_entity_poly.type
_entity_poly.pdbx_seq_one_letter_code
_entity_poly.pdbx_strand_id
1 'polypeptide(L)'
;MCMKKSCFAAVCLTAGCLLAFVFAGNSYGAVFKHPGILNSIEELDYIKEKISAGQQPWKEAYDAMRDGTYGSLSYKYQAYDYVICGSYNNPNIGCNNMVYDGMAAYALSLIWYFSGDQRYADKAIEIINAWSYTYIENQDSNSRLVVSWSAPWYVNAAEILRYTGAGWSVADMNQFNSMLDKFLPYVLDDSMPGNNWIQSAIEAHFAISVYKDDLDGFNHAVDRWKTRVETYLYQTTDGEVPVTIPGKTSAETVKIWYSGSDGTAFIDGLGMETCRDFGHLKLGFHSMIYAAQTAWQQGVDLFALEKKRITDFMELHAGWTIGSESVPSDICVNQGVLCSGGSSALMPCGNSVWEVAYRHFNNRLGSSLPYTLQMLNDGRPGNMARWNYKPETLISANLPFFFDPNCLYSYGSWVNTAFAPQSGVFTVAFSGKPSEQTVNSVMGLSDGEASAWGDLAAIVRFNPEGKIDARNGAEYSADTVITYQAGKKYAFRLVVNVAAKTYSAYVTPEGSGETAIGIDYAFRTEQAGVILLNNFAAYTTAGSNTVCDLIITEHTPTVTRTRTPAHTSTGTRTRTPTFTRTATPVEPTLTFTRTATPVEPTPSFTPTRTATPVEPTLTFTRTATPVEPTLTFTRTRTPTPTPTRTATQTATGTITPSDDTFTVTPAITQTFTATPTFTATPTFTGTPTPTVTASYTRTRTATPSFTATATFTPYIIFTATATATATSAPVIESKIFRITKAENYPQPFFPLRNARMYIDFSVSQGCKSVKFSVYTSGYRRILTKEIAQGTAAGSRRLELDSGELQGLASGAYFWVLEAESLQGERISTGPRMLIILR
;
A
#
# COMPACT_ATOMS: atom_id res chain seq x y z
N MET A 1 -28.87 -65.63 -18.70
CA MET A 1 -27.65 -65.71 -17.86
C MET A 1 -27.86 -64.81 -16.65
N CYS A 2 -27.30 -65.11 -15.47
CA CYS A 2 -27.97 -64.79 -14.20
C CYS A 2 -27.09 -64.08 -13.15
N MET A 3 -27.72 -63.28 -12.27
CA MET A 3 -27.22 -62.84 -10.95
C MET A 3 -25.98 -61.89 -10.95
N LYS A 4 -25.61 -61.17 -9.86
CA LYS A 4 -26.08 -60.96 -8.46
C LYS A 4 -25.70 -59.48 -8.09
N LYS A 5 -26.34 -58.74 -7.17
CA LYS A 5 -26.10 -58.67 -5.70
C LYS A 5 -24.60 -58.67 -5.30
N SER A 6 -24.10 -57.88 -4.33
CA SER A 6 -24.74 -57.01 -3.34
C SER A 6 -23.76 -55.94 -2.78
N CYS A 7 -24.28 -55.05 -1.92
CA CYS A 7 -23.57 -53.99 -1.19
C CYS A 7 -22.41 -54.45 -0.30
N PHE A 8 -21.42 -53.58 -0.09
CA PHE A 8 -20.72 -53.23 1.18
C PHE A 8 -19.70 -52.11 0.85
N ALA A 9 -19.36 -51.14 1.72
CA ALA A 9 -19.91 -50.73 3.01
C ALA A 9 -19.75 -49.20 3.15
N ALA A 10 -20.56 -48.54 4.00
CA ALA A 10 -20.33 -47.14 4.33
C ALA A 10 -19.28 -47.01 5.46
N VAL A 11 -18.28 -46.16 5.27
CA VAL A 11 -17.45 -45.62 6.36
C VAL A 11 -17.58 -44.11 6.31
N CYS A 12 -18.45 -43.56 7.15
CA CYS A 12 -18.44 -42.14 7.46
C CYS A 12 -17.25 -41.85 8.36
N LEU A 13 -16.43 -40.84 8.02
CA LEU A 13 -15.94 -39.84 8.98
C LEU A 13 -15.21 -38.70 8.27
N THR A 14 -15.34 -37.50 8.83
CA THR A 14 -14.59 -36.27 8.54
C THR A 14 -14.41 -35.91 7.06
N ALA A 15 -15.24 -34.97 6.59
CA ALA A 15 -14.88 -34.12 5.46
C ALA A 15 -13.67 -33.24 5.84
N GLY A 16 -12.47 -33.77 5.66
CA GLY A 16 -11.22 -33.02 5.77
C GLY A 16 -11.12 -32.04 4.61
N CYS A 17 -11.74 -30.87 4.76
CA CYS A 17 -11.63 -29.77 3.80
C CYS A 17 -10.19 -29.22 3.85
N LEU A 18 -9.29 -29.87 3.10
CA LEU A 18 -8.04 -29.26 2.67
C LEU A 18 -8.41 -28.11 1.74
N LEU A 19 -8.51 -26.90 2.29
CA LEU A 19 -8.75 -25.70 1.51
C LEU A 19 -7.66 -25.59 0.44
N ALA A 20 -8.08 -25.74 -0.82
CA ALA A 20 -7.29 -25.21 -1.91
C ALA A 20 -7.28 -23.69 -1.72
N PHE A 21 -6.15 -23.15 -1.23
CA PHE A 21 -5.84 -21.74 -1.38
C PHE A 21 -5.69 -21.46 -2.88
N VAL A 22 -6.83 -21.21 -3.53
CA VAL A 22 -6.89 -20.53 -4.80
C VAL A 22 -6.35 -19.13 -4.53
N PHE A 23 -5.05 -18.96 -4.77
CA PHE A 23 -4.54 -17.66 -5.14
C PHE A 23 -5.27 -17.30 -6.44
N ALA A 24 -6.35 -16.53 -6.30
CA ALA A 24 -6.78 -15.67 -7.38
C ALA A 24 -5.55 -14.81 -7.72
N GLY A 25 -4.97 -15.02 -8.89
CA GLY A 25 -4.16 -13.97 -9.47
C GLY A 25 -5.12 -12.81 -9.72
N ASN A 26 -4.74 -11.60 -9.31
CA ASN A 26 -5.62 -10.44 -9.44
C ASN A 26 -5.81 -10.10 -10.93
N SER A 27 -6.76 -10.77 -11.57
CA SER A 27 -7.41 -10.33 -12.80
C SER A 27 -8.29 -9.14 -12.43
N TYR A 28 -7.65 -8.03 -12.09
CA TYR A 28 -8.33 -6.78 -11.81
C TYR A 28 -9.17 -6.41 -13.03
N GLY A 29 -10.49 -6.36 -12.89
CA GLY A 29 -11.32 -5.48 -13.71
C GLY A 29 -11.09 -4.03 -13.28
N ALA A 30 -9.86 -3.54 -13.41
CA ALA A 30 -9.48 -2.20 -12.98
C ALA A 30 -10.19 -1.17 -13.89
N VAL A 31 -11.17 -0.46 -13.32
CA VAL A 31 -11.63 0.80 -13.90
C VAL A 31 -10.51 1.81 -13.67
N PHE A 32 -10.02 2.42 -14.75
CA PHE A 32 -8.96 3.42 -14.66
C PHE A 32 -9.41 4.64 -13.85
N LYS A 33 -8.51 5.16 -13.00
CA LYS A 33 -8.71 6.44 -12.32
C LYS A 33 -8.55 7.57 -13.34
N HIS A 34 -9.50 8.50 -13.37
CA HIS A 34 -9.51 9.63 -14.29
C HIS A 34 -9.90 10.96 -13.63
N PRO A 35 -9.15 12.06 -13.88
CA PRO A 35 -7.80 12.07 -14.44
C PRO A 35 -6.82 11.20 -13.65
N GLY A 36 -5.80 10.67 -14.33
CA GLY A 36 -4.89 9.68 -13.78
C GLY A 36 -3.74 9.29 -14.70
N ILE A 37 -3.29 10.18 -15.60
CA ILE A 37 -2.02 10.02 -16.33
C ILE A 37 -0.90 10.72 -15.56
N LEU A 38 -0.66 12.02 -15.76
CA LEU A 38 0.34 12.75 -14.96
C LEU A 38 -0.18 13.19 -13.58
N ASN A 39 -1.46 13.56 -13.50
CA ASN A 39 -2.08 14.05 -12.27
C ASN A 39 -3.50 13.50 -12.11
N SER A 40 -3.87 13.25 -10.86
CA SER A 40 -5.23 12.98 -10.45
C SER A 40 -6.01 14.25 -10.11
N ILE A 41 -7.35 14.16 -10.05
CA ILE A 41 -8.22 15.31 -9.75
C ILE A 41 -7.86 15.96 -8.41
N GLU A 42 -7.51 15.17 -7.39
CA GLU A 42 -7.16 15.65 -6.05
C GLU A 42 -5.82 16.40 -6.02
N GLU A 43 -4.89 16.03 -6.91
CA GLU A 43 -3.63 16.77 -7.11
C GLU A 43 -3.87 18.08 -7.84
N LEU A 44 -4.72 18.07 -8.87
CA LEU A 44 -5.09 19.28 -9.61
C LEU A 44 -5.86 20.27 -8.72
N ASP A 45 -6.81 19.82 -7.91
CA ASP A 45 -7.53 20.65 -6.92
C ASP A 45 -6.58 21.23 -5.86
N TYR A 46 -5.59 20.46 -5.40
CA TYR A 46 -4.56 20.98 -4.48
C TYR A 46 -3.70 22.04 -5.16
N ILE A 47 -3.21 21.82 -6.39
CA ILE A 47 -2.46 22.85 -7.14
C ILE A 47 -3.33 24.12 -7.31
N LYS A 48 -4.63 23.96 -7.58
CA LYS A 48 -5.60 25.05 -7.70
C LYS A 48 -5.75 25.84 -6.40
N GLU A 49 -5.81 25.18 -5.25
CA GLU A 49 -5.78 25.81 -3.92
C GLU A 49 -4.49 26.63 -3.75
N LYS A 50 -3.32 26.05 -4.09
CA LYS A 50 -2.02 26.72 -3.95
C LYS A 50 -1.86 27.95 -4.83
N ILE A 51 -2.27 27.87 -6.10
CA ILE A 51 -2.30 29.02 -7.01
C ILE A 51 -3.24 30.10 -6.47
N SER A 52 -4.44 29.73 -6.04
CA SER A 52 -5.45 30.66 -5.51
C SER A 52 -5.00 31.36 -4.23
N ALA A 53 -4.25 30.66 -3.38
CA ALA A 53 -3.65 31.19 -2.16
C ALA A 53 -2.28 31.87 -2.39
N GLY A 54 -1.81 31.99 -3.63
CA GLY A 54 -0.51 32.61 -3.97
C GLY A 54 0.72 31.86 -3.45
N GLN A 55 0.59 30.57 -3.12
CA GLN A 55 1.66 29.77 -2.51
C GLN A 55 2.69 29.35 -3.57
N GLN A 56 3.98 29.47 -3.20
CA GLN A 56 5.10 29.11 -4.06
C GLN A 56 5.56 27.65 -3.83
N PRO A 57 6.09 26.96 -4.85
CA PRO A 57 6.44 27.47 -6.19
C PRO A 57 5.31 27.43 -7.22
N TRP A 58 4.12 26.94 -6.85
CA TRP A 58 3.00 26.75 -7.79
C TRP A 58 2.54 28.03 -8.47
N LYS A 59 2.46 29.15 -7.73
CA LYS A 59 1.95 30.42 -8.29
C LYS A 59 2.85 30.99 -9.39
N GLU A 60 4.17 31.00 -9.18
CA GLU A 60 5.16 31.46 -10.16
C GLU A 60 5.20 30.54 -11.39
N ALA A 61 5.20 29.22 -11.18
CA ALA A 61 5.17 28.26 -12.29
C ALA A 61 3.86 28.35 -13.12
N TYR A 62 2.72 28.65 -12.47
CA TYR A 62 1.45 28.92 -13.14
C TYR A 62 1.49 30.23 -13.95
N ASP A 63 2.00 31.32 -13.36
CA ASP A 63 2.14 32.60 -14.06
C ASP A 63 3.04 32.48 -15.29
N ALA A 64 4.21 31.83 -15.15
CA ALA A 64 5.15 31.59 -16.25
C ALA A 64 4.55 30.73 -17.38
N MET A 65 3.73 29.72 -17.05
CA MET A 65 3.02 28.92 -18.05
C MET A 65 1.90 29.71 -18.75
N ARG A 66 1.11 30.49 -18.00
CA ARG A 66 0.00 31.31 -18.55
C ARG A 66 0.49 32.41 -19.48
N ASP A 67 1.52 33.13 -19.06
CA ASP A 67 2.05 34.29 -19.80
C ASP A 67 3.05 33.88 -20.89
N GLY A 68 3.46 32.60 -20.91
CA GLY A 68 4.30 32.00 -21.94
C GLY A 68 3.56 31.62 -23.23
N THR A 69 4.32 31.37 -24.31
CA THR A 69 3.81 31.14 -25.67
C THR A 69 2.70 30.09 -25.75
N TYR A 70 2.85 28.96 -25.05
CA TYR A 70 1.91 27.83 -25.09
C TYR A 70 0.63 28.08 -24.29
N GLY A 71 0.65 28.99 -23.31
CA GLY A 71 -0.52 29.37 -22.52
C GLY A 71 -1.39 30.46 -23.15
N SER A 72 -0.94 31.08 -24.25
CA SER A 72 -1.65 32.22 -24.84
C SER A 72 -2.89 31.80 -25.65
N LEU A 73 -4.04 32.43 -25.37
CA LEU A 73 -5.24 32.33 -26.21
C LEU A 73 -5.01 32.81 -27.67
N SER A 74 -3.95 33.59 -27.92
CA SER A 74 -3.57 34.01 -29.28
C SER A 74 -2.74 32.98 -30.06
N TYR A 75 -2.44 31.82 -29.46
CA TYR A 75 -1.60 30.77 -30.06
C TYR A 75 -2.10 30.34 -31.44
N LYS A 76 -1.16 30.07 -32.35
CA LYS A 76 -1.39 29.71 -33.75
C LYS A 76 -0.93 28.29 -33.99
N TYR A 77 -1.86 27.36 -33.80
CA TYR A 77 -1.69 25.96 -34.17
C TYR A 77 -1.75 25.80 -35.70
N GLN A 78 -1.22 24.68 -36.21
CA GLN A 78 -1.34 24.31 -37.61
C GLN A 78 -1.31 22.78 -37.75
N ALA A 79 -2.49 22.18 -37.92
CA ALA A 79 -2.64 20.76 -38.21
C ALA A 79 -2.18 20.38 -39.63
N TYR A 80 -1.71 19.15 -39.78
CA TYR A 80 -1.25 18.55 -41.04
C TYR A 80 -1.89 17.16 -41.21
N ASP A 81 -2.15 16.79 -42.46
CA ASP A 81 -2.65 15.47 -42.84
C ASP A 81 -1.52 14.44 -42.94
N TYR A 82 -0.47 14.77 -43.68
CA TYR A 82 0.76 13.99 -43.81
C TYR A 82 1.92 14.70 -43.10
N VAL A 83 2.45 14.06 -42.05
CA VAL A 83 3.48 14.63 -41.18
C VAL A 83 4.84 14.01 -41.51
N ILE A 84 5.59 14.64 -42.40
CA ILE A 84 6.83 14.09 -42.99
C ILE A 84 8.06 14.53 -42.19
N CYS A 85 8.69 13.57 -41.51
CA CYS A 85 9.76 13.77 -40.52
C CYS A 85 11.01 12.99 -40.90
N GLY A 86 11.86 13.60 -41.72
CA GLY A 86 13.17 13.04 -42.05
C GLY A 86 14.15 13.12 -40.87
N SER A 87 15.39 12.68 -41.10
CA SER A 87 16.43 12.66 -40.05
C SER A 87 16.63 14.04 -39.43
N TYR A 88 16.63 14.11 -38.08
CA TYR A 88 16.61 15.36 -37.29
C TYR A 88 15.41 16.29 -37.56
N ASN A 89 14.33 15.79 -38.16
CA ASN A 89 13.25 16.55 -38.79
C ASN A 89 13.75 17.40 -39.97
N ASN A 90 14.47 16.77 -40.89
CA ASN A 90 14.79 17.32 -42.21
C ASN A 90 14.43 16.31 -43.32
N PRO A 91 13.30 16.49 -44.04
CA PRO A 91 12.35 17.60 -43.94
C PRO A 91 11.59 17.64 -42.60
N ASN A 92 11.08 18.83 -42.25
CA ASN A 92 10.10 19.07 -41.19
C ASN A 92 8.81 19.58 -41.83
N ILE A 93 7.87 18.68 -42.09
CA ILE A 93 6.51 19.03 -42.54
C ILE A 93 5.57 18.56 -41.42
N GLY A 94 5.07 19.52 -40.64
CA GLY A 94 4.19 19.28 -39.49
C GLY A 94 4.84 18.71 -38.22
N CYS A 95 6.05 18.13 -38.28
CA CYS A 95 6.67 17.43 -37.14
C CYS A 95 6.85 18.30 -35.89
N ASN A 96 7.33 19.52 -36.09
CA ASN A 96 7.48 20.50 -35.02
C ASN A 96 6.11 20.96 -34.51
N ASN A 97 5.17 21.24 -35.43
CA ASN A 97 3.82 21.70 -35.13
C ASN A 97 3.06 20.67 -34.28
N MET A 98 3.13 19.38 -34.63
CA MET A 98 2.44 18.31 -33.89
C MET A 98 2.86 18.28 -32.41
N VAL A 99 4.14 18.48 -32.11
CA VAL A 99 4.64 18.57 -30.72
C VAL A 99 4.21 19.88 -30.06
N TYR A 100 4.42 21.03 -30.72
CA TYR A 100 4.15 22.35 -30.14
C TYR A 100 2.66 22.63 -29.90
N ASP A 101 1.79 22.16 -30.80
CA ASP A 101 0.35 22.30 -30.69
C ASP A 101 -0.20 21.42 -29.56
N GLY A 102 0.35 20.21 -29.38
CA GLY A 102 0.06 19.36 -28.22
C GLY A 102 0.50 20.00 -26.90
N MET A 103 1.70 20.60 -26.87
CA MET A 103 2.18 21.37 -25.71
C MET A 103 1.24 22.55 -25.38
N ALA A 104 0.75 23.27 -26.40
CA ALA A 104 -0.24 24.33 -26.22
C ALA A 104 -1.57 23.78 -25.67
N ALA A 105 -2.13 22.71 -26.24
CA ALA A 105 -3.35 22.09 -25.74
C ALA A 105 -3.24 21.69 -24.26
N TYR A 106 -2.10 21.11 -23.84
CA TYR A 106 -1.88 20.75 -22.44
C TYR A 106 -1.76 21.98 -21.52
N ALA A 107 -0.94 22.97 -21.88
CA ALA A 107 -0.81 24.21 -21.12
C ALA A 107 -2.17 24.91 -20.94
N LEU A 108 -2.93 25.06 -22.03
CA LEU A 108 -4.27 25.64 -22.03
C LEU A 108 -5.26 24.82 -21.17
N SER A 109 -5.22 23.49 -21.21
CA SER A 109 -6.07 22.64 -20.36
C SER A 109 -5.80 22.80 -18.86
N LEU A 110 -4.54 23.00 -18.47
CA LEU A 110 -4.15 23.30 -17.08
C LEU A 110 -4.60 24.72 -16.68
N ILE A 111 -4.44 25.71 -17.56
CA ILE A 111 -4.89 27.09 -17.29
C ILE A 111 -6.41 27.14 -17.15
N TRP A 112 -7.15 26.45 -18.01
CA TRP A 112 -8.60 26.22 -17.86
C TRP A 112 -8.91 25.71 -16.46
N TYR A 113 -8.31 24.59 -16.06
CA TYR A 113 -8.68 23.94 -14.81
C TYR A 113 -8.38 24.82 -13.59
N PHE A 114 -7.23 25.49 -13.55
CA PHE A 114 -6.84 26.34 -12.43
C PHE A 114 -7.62 27.67 -12.37
N SER A 115 -7.96 28.27 -13.52
CA SER A 115 -8.64 29.58 -13.58
C SER A 115 -10.17 29.51 -13.62
N GLY A 116 -10.75 28.45 -14.20
CA GLY A 116 -12.17 28.37 -14.55
C GLY A 116 -12.59 29.22 -15.77
N ASP A 117 -11.64 29.81 -16.50
CA ASP A 117 -11.94 30.60 -17.70
C ASP A 117 -12.09 29.69 -18.93
N GLN A 118 -13.36 29.48 -19.32
CA GLN A 118 -13.78 28.58 -20.41
C GLN A 118 -13.02 28.80 -21.73
N ARG A 119 -12.53 30.02 -22.00
CA ARG A 119 -11.81 30.34 -23.24
C ARG A 119 -10.54 29.49 -23.42
N TYR A 120 -9.92 29.06 -22.32
CA TYR A 120 -8.75 28.18 -22.35
C TYR A 120 -9.14 26.72 -22.66
N ALA A 121 -10.29 26.25 -22.18
CA ALA A 121 -10.85 24.95 -22.56
C ALA A 121 -11.23 24.93 -24.05
N ASP A 122 -12.00 25.94 -24.48
CA ASP A 122 -12.40 26.11 -25.89
C ASP A 122 -11.17 26.09 -26.81
N LYS A 123 -10.10 26.80 -26.42
CA LYS A 123 -8.86 26.88 -27.21
C LYS A 123 -8.06 25.57 -27.22
N ALA A 124 -8.03 24.82 -26.11
CA ALA A 124 -7.41 23.50 -26.07
C ALA A 124 -8.17 22.49 -26.93
N ILE A 125 -9.51 22.50 -26.85
CA ILE A 125 -10.41 21.68 -27.67
C ILE A 125 -10.25 21.99 -29.15
N GLU A 126 -10.19 23.28 -29.55
CA GLU A 126 -9.96 23.71 -30.94
C GLU A 126 -8.69 23.08 -31.53
N ILE A 127 -7.60 23.03 -30.75
CA ILE A 127 -6.31 22.47 -31.18
C ILE A 127 -6.37 20.95 -31.29
N ILE A 128 -6.92 20.26 -30.28
CA ILE A 128 -7.05 18.78 -30.28
C ILE A 128 -7.94 18.33 -31.44
N ASN A 129 -9.06 19.02 -31.66
CA ASN A 129 -10.01 18.71 -32.74
C ASN A 129 -9.39 18.99 -34.11
N ALA A 130 -8.66 20.09 -34.29
CA ALA A 130 -8.00 20.39 -35.56
C ALA A 130 -7.02 19.28 -35.97
N TRP A 131 -6.21 18.78 -35.03
CA TRP A 131 -5.32 17.65 -35.31
C TRP A 131 -6.08 16.33 -35.52
N SER A 132 -7.10 16.04 -34.70
CA SER A 132 -7.81 14.75 -34.79
C SER A 132 -8.64 14.59 -36.07
N TYR A 133 -9.22 15.68 -36.59
CA TYR A 133 -9.95 15.69 -37.86
C TYR A 133 -9.05 15.72 -39.10
N THR A 134 -7.84 16.29 -39.02
CA THR A 134 -6.94 16.43 -40.19
C THR A 134 -5.93 15.29 -40.33
N TYR A 135 -5.35 14.78 -39.23
CA TYR A 135 -4.21 13.85 -39.28
C TYR A 135 -4.53 12.51 -39.97
N ILE A 136 -3.66 12.09 -40.90
CA ILE A 136 -3.70 10.80 -41.58
C ILE A 136 -2.56 9.91 -41.09
N GLU A 137 -1.30 10.30 -41.31
CA GLU A 137 -0.12 9.50 -40.94
C GLU A 137 1.17 10.32 -40.80
N ASN A 138 2.15 9.75 -40.11
CA ASN A 138 3.54 10.23 -40.05
C ASN A 138 4.42 9.44 -41.05
N GLN A 139 5.27 10.13 -41.81
CA GLN A 139 6.16 9.56 -42.83
C GLN A 139 7.64 9.88 -42.59
N ASP A 140 8.54 9.06 -43.13
CA ASP A 140 10.01 9.14 -42.99
C ASP A 140 10.53 8.80 -41.57
N SER A 141 11.83 8.56 -41.50
CA SER A 141 12.67 7.97 -40.45
C SER A 141 12.43 8.43 -39.01
N ASN A 142 12.09 9.71 -38.76
CA ASN A 142 11.90 10.25 -37.41
C ASN A 142 10.45 10.15 -36.91
N SER A 143 9.52 9.66 -37.73
CA SER A 143 8.08 9.53 -37.41
C SER A 143 7.78 8.91 -36.05
N ARG A 144 8.39 7.77 -35.75
CA ARG A 144 8.12 6.99 -34.53
C ARG A 144 8.42 7.78 -33.26
N LEU A 145 9.49 8.58 -33.29
CA LEU A 145 9.89 9.47 -32.20
C LEU A 145 8.95 10.67 -32.07
N VAL A 146 8.58 11.29 -33.19
CA VAL A 146 7.69 12.47 -33.21
C VAL A 146 6.28 12.13 -32.73
N VAL A 147 5.73 10.98 -33.12
CA VAL A 147 4.46 10.46 -32.57
C VAL A 147 4.60 10.20 -31.06
N SER A 148 5.65 9.51 -30.64
CA SER A 148 5.88 9.15 -29.24
C SER A 148 6.08 10.36 -28.31
N TRP A 149 6.70 11.44 -28.79
CA TRP A 149 6.75 12.71 -28.07
C TRP A 149 5.41 13.45 -28.06
N SER A 150 4.65 13.39 -29.16
CA SER A 150 3.42 14.18 -29.31
C SER A 150 2.26 13.62 -28.49
N ALA A 151 2.05 12.30 -28.52
CA ALA A 151 0.87 11.66 -27.93
C ALA A 151 0.68 11.98 -26.42
N PRO A 152 1.69 11.93 -25.54
CA PRO A 152 1.53 12.28 -24.13
C PRO A 152 0.97 13.69 -23.90
N TRP A 153 1.29 14.67 -24.76
CA TRP A 153 0.79 16.03 -24.62
C TRP A 153 -0.72 16.12 -24.90
N TYR A 154 -1.16 15.64 -26.07
CA TYR A 154 -2.57 15.65 -26.42
C TYR A 154 -3.40 14.81 -25.45
N VAL A 155 -2.89 13.66 -25.01
CA VAL A 155 -3.66 12.74 -24.17
C VAL A 155 -3.82 13.26 -22.74
N ASN A 156 -2.79 13.87 -22.14
CA ASN A 156 -2.96 14.55 -20.84
C ASN A 156 -3.90 15.76 -20.94
N ALA A 157 -3.87 16.51 -22.04
CA ALA A 157 -4.82 17.61 -22.27
C ALA A 157 -6.26 17.09 -22.40
N ALA A 158 -6.45 16.07 -23.24
CA ALA A 158 -7.71 15.40 -23.49
C ALA A 158 -8.31 14.79 -22.21
N GLU A 159 -7.49 14.19 -21.34
CA GLU A 159 -7.94 13.63 -20.06
C GLU A 159 -8.50 14.74 -19.14
N ILE A 160 -7.77 15.84 -18.96
CA ILE A 160 -8.25 16.99 -18.17
C ILE A 160 -9.58 17.51 -18.76
N LEU A 161 -9.67 17.71 -20.07
CA LEU A 161 -10.87 18.27 -20.71
C LEU A 161 -12.09 17.31 -20.60
N ARG A 162 -11.89 16.01 -20.83
CA ARG A 162 -12.93 14.95 -20.76
C ARG A 162 -13.56 14.85 -19.37
N TYR A 163 -12.76 14.98 -18.30
CA TYR A 163 -13.21 14.69 -16.93
C TYR A 163 -13.43 15.92 -16.03
N THR A 164 -13.15 17.14 -16.50
CA THR A 164 -13.31 18.38 -15.70
C THR A 164 -14.46 19.29 -16.15
N GLY A 165 -15.37 18.77 -16.98
CA GLY A 165 -16.58 19.49 -17.41
C GLY A 165 -16.34 20.57 -18.48
N ALA A 166 -15.22 20.50 -19.21
CA ALA A 166 -14.76 21.51 -20.15
C ALA A 166 -15.64 21.73 -21.41
N GLY A 167 -16.74 20.99 -21.57
CA GLY A 167 -17.67 21.11 -22.70
C GLY A 167 -17.30 20.32 -23.95
N TRP A 168 -16.23 19.51 -23.93
CA TRP A 168 -15.78 18.72 -25.08
C TRP A 168 -16.80 17.65 -25.49
N SER A 169 -17.08 17.53 -26.80
CA SER A 169 -18.17 16.68 -27.28
C SER A 169 -17.78 15.21 -27.43
N VAL A 170 -18.74 14.30 -27.26
CA VAL A 170 -18.54 12.85 -27.45
C VAL A 170 -18.15 12.51 -28.90
N ALA A 171 -18.60 13.29 -29.88
CA ALA A 171 -18.21 13.12 -31.27
C ALA A 171 -16.72 13.43 -31.48
N ASP A 172 -16.24 14.54 -30.90
CA ASP A 172 -14.84 14.95 -30.98
C ASP A 172 -13.91 14.00 -30.21
N MET A 173 -14.34 13.51 -29.04
CA MET A 173 -13.61 12.51 -28.27
C MET A 173 -13.45 11.19 -29.04
N ASN A 174 -14.45 10.80 -29.84
CA ASN A 174 -14.38 9.64 -30.73
C ASN A 174 -13.45 9.89 -31.93
N GLN A 175 -13.43 11.12 -32.47
CA GLN A 175 -12.46 11.50 -33.50
C GLN A 175 -11.02 11.49 -32.94
N PHE A 176 -10.81 11.98 -31.72
CA PHE A 176 -9.51 11.91 -31.05
C PHE A 176 -9.08 10.47 -30.78
N ASN A 177 -9.98 9.59 -30.34
CA ASN A 177 -9.71 8.15 -30.27
C ASN A 177 -9.21 7.59 -31.62
N SER A 178 -9.83 8.00 -32.73
CA SER A 178 -9.44 7.60 -34.09
C SER A 178 -8.08 8.18 -34.54
N MET A 179 -7.59 9.24 -33.89
CA MET A 179 -6.22 9.75 -34.05
C MET A 179 -5.21 8.92 -33.24
N LEU A 180 -5.57 8.54 -32.01
CA LEU A 180 -4.73 7.66 -31.17
C LEU A 180 -4.56 6.26 -31.79
N ASP A 181 -5.59 5.73 -32.45
CA ASP A 181 -5.53 4.44 -33.14
C ASP A 181 -4.54 4.46 -34.32
N LYS A 182 -4.33 5.63 -34.96
CA LYS A 182 -3.28 5.86 -35.96
C LYS A 182 -1.89 6.07 -35.34
N PHE A 183 -1.79 6.47 -34.06
CA PHE A 183 -0.52 6.60 -33.34
C PHE A 183 0.00 5.27 -32.80
N LEU A 184 -0.89 4.36 -32.37
CA LEU A 184 -0.50 3.08 -31.75
C LEU A 184 0.53 2.25 -32.56
N PRO A 185 0.46 2.11 -33.90
CA PRO A 185 1.47 1.38 -34.67
C PRO A 185 2.90 1.93 -34.54
N TYR A 186 3.06 3.24 -34.32
CA TYR A 186 4.37 3.87 -34.11
C TYR A 186 4.87 3.69 -32.67
N VAL A 187 3.95 3.70 -31.71
CA VAL A 187 4.18 3.60 -30.25
C VAL A 187 4.51 2.16 -29.81
N LEU A 188 3.95 1.16 -30.52
CA LEU A 188 4.15 -0.27 -30.26
C LEU A 188 5.36 -0.87 -30.99
N ASP A 189 6.07 -0.10 -31.82
CA ASP A 189 7.19 -0.60 -32.62
C ASP A 189 8.50 -0.72 -31.81
N ASP A 190 8.65 -1.85 -31.11
CA ASP A 190 9.86 -2.22 -30.37
C ASP A 190 11.14 -2.40 -31.24
N SER A 191 11.07 -2.23 -32.57
CA SER A 191 12.26 -2.19 -33.44
C SER A 191 12.98 -0.83 -33.45
N MET A 192 12.40 0.20 -32.84
CA MET A 192 13.05 1.49 -32.67
C MET A 192 14.28 1.41 -31.73
N PRO A 193 15.20 2.39 -31.75
CA PRO A 193 16.36 2.39 -30.87
C PRO A 193 15.98 2.26 -29.39
N GLY A 194 16.67 1.37 -28.65
CA GLY A 194 16.40 1.08 -27.24
C GLY A 194 16.78 2.20 -26.25
N ASN A 195 16.96 3.43 -26.73
CA ASN A 195 17.45 4.60 -26.01
C ASN A 195 16.30 5.57 -25.68
N ASN A 196 16.49 6.90 -25.73
CA ASN A 196 15.40 7.86 -25.48
C ASN A 196 14.14 7.64 -26.34
N TRP A 197 14.29 7.02 -27.53
CA TRP A 197 13.16 6.68 -28.41
C TRP A 197 12.19 5.71 -27.72
N ILE A 198 12.68 4.57 -27.23
CA ILE A 198 11.80 3.55 -26.63
C ILE A 198 11.17 4.02 -25.32
N GLN A 199 11.87 4.85 -24.53
CA GLN A 199 11.30 5.42 -23.32
C GLN A 199 10.14 6.38 -23.64
N SER A 200 10.31 7.22 -24.67
CA SER A 200 9.23 8.10 -25.17
C SER A 200 8.03 7.29 -25.67
N ALA A 201 8.28 6.17 -26.35
CA ALA A 201 7.22 5.27 -26.80
C ALA A 201 6.50 4.57 -25.64
N ILE A 202 7.18 4.28 -24.53
CA ILE A 202 6.56 3.71 -23.33
C ILE A 202 5.70 4.76 -22.61
N GLU A 203 6.14 6.02 -22.51
CA GLU A 203 5.29 7.13 -22.02
C GLU A 203 4.01 7.28 -22.84
N ALA A 204 4.13 7.29 -24.18
CA ALA A 204 2.99 7.36 -25.08
C ALA A 204 2.05 6.16 -24.94
N HIS A 205 2.59 4.95 -24.78
CA HIS A 205 1.81 3.73 -24.61
C HIS A 205 0.98 3.76 -23.32
N PHE A 206 1.61 4.13 -22.19
CA PHE A 206 0.90 4.32 -20.92
C PHE A 206 -0.23 5.35 -21.02
N ALA A 207 0.07 6.54 -21.54
CA ALA A 207 -0.92 7.62 -21.64
C ALA A 207 -2.12 7.21 -22.52
N ILE A 208 -1.87 6.64 -23.70
CA ILE A 208 -2.92 6.19 -24.62
C ILE A 208 -3.77 5.09 -23.99
N SER A 209 -3.16 4.07 -23.38
CA SER A 209 -3.90 2.95 -22.79
C SER A 209 -4.79 3.37 -21.63
N VAL A 210 -4.31 4.26 -20.74
CA VAL A 210 -5.17 4.84 -19.68
C VAL A 210 -6.34 5.60 -20.30
N TYR A 211 -6.10 6.57 -21.20
CA TYR A 211 -7.18 7.37 -21.81
C TYR A 211 -8.21 6.55 -22.62
N LYS A 212 -7.78 5.44 -23.23
CA LYS A 212 -8.66 4.54 -24.01
C LYS A 212 -9.39 3.49 -23.16
N ASP A 213 -9.23 3.50 -21.84
CA ASP A 213 -9.73 2.47 -20.93
C ASP A 213 -9.18 1.04 -21.28
N ASP A 214 -7.96 0.96 -21.82
CA ASP A 214 -7.31 -0.25 -22.34
C ASP A 214 -6.35 -0.89 -21.32
N LEU A 215 -6.86 -1.88 -20.59
CA LEU A 215 -6.12 -2.62 -19.55
C LEU A 215 -5.00 -3.52 -20.11
N ASP A 216 -5.20 -4.13 -21.29
CA ASP A 216 -4.21 -5.03 -21.87
C ASP A 216 -3.00 -4.25 -22.40
N GLY A 217 -3.23 -3.11 -23.05
CA GLY A 217 -2.17 -2.17 -23.42
C GLY A 217 -1.45 -1.58 -22.21
N PHE A 218 -2.17 -1.22 -21.14
CA PHE A 218 -1.54 -0.73 -19.90
C PHE A 218 -0.63 -1.79 -19.26
N ASN A 219 -1.09 -3.04 -19.14
CA ASN A 219 -0.27 -4.15 -18.64
C ASN A 219 0.96 -4.40 -19.52
N HIS A 220 0.80 -4.32 -20.85
CA HIS A 220 1.91 -4.39 -21.79
C HIS A 220 2.88 -3.19 -21.65
N ALA A 221 2.40 -1.98 -21.33
CA ALA A 221 3.23 -0.81 -21.05
C ALA A 221 4.07 -1.00 -19.78
N VAL A 222 3.46 -1.56 -18.73
CA VAL A 222 4.13 -1.96 -17.47
C VAL A 222 5.27 -2.95 -17.75
N ASP A 223 5.05 -3.99 -18.54
CA ASP A 223 6.09 -4.99 -18.82
C ASP A 223 7.18 -4.48 -19.78
N ARG A 224 6.83 -3.61 -20.75
CA ARG A 224 7.83 -2.86 -21.55
C ARG A 224 8.69 -1.98 -20.65
N TRP A 225 8.11 -1.25 -19.68
CA TRP A 225 8.87 -0.42 -18.73
C TRP A 225 9.85 -1.24 -17.90
N LYS A 226 9.39 -2.32 -17.24
CA LYS A 226 10.25 -3.24 -16.47
C LYS A 226 11.41 -3.79 -17.30
N THR A 227 11.16 -4.10 -18.57
CA THR A 227 12.19 -4.62 -19.47
C THR A 227 13.20 -3.53 -19.88
N ARG A 228 12.73 -2.30 -20.14
CA ARG A 228 13.62 -1.24 -20.67
C ARG A 228 14.39 -0.48 -19.59
N VAL A 229 13.90 -0.41 -18.35
CA VAL A 229 14.59 0.30 -17.24
C VAL A 229 15.94 -0.32 -16.91
N GLU A 230 16.03 -1.65 -16.80
CA GLU A 230 17.30 -2.40 -16.62
C GLU A 230 18.28 -2.15 -17.78
N THR A 231 17.78 -2.10 -19.02
CA THR A 231 18.62 -1.92 -20.22
C THR A 231 19.08 -0.48 -20.46
N TYR A 232 18.52 0.49 -19.73
CA TYR A 232 18.74 1.94 -19.96
C TYR A 232 19.44 2.65 -18.79
N LEU A 233 19.27 2.15 -17.55
CA LEU A 233 19.94 2.64 -16.35
C LEU A 233 20.77 1.50 -15.74
N TYR A 234 22.09 1.65 -15.66
CA TYR A 234 23.01 0.58 -15.26
C TYR A 234 23.12 0.42 -13.74
N GLN A 235 23.29 -0.83 -13.32
CA GLN A 235 23.69 -1.22 -11.97
C GLN A 235 24.73 -2.34 -12.04
N THR A 236 25.78 -2.23 -11.23
CA THR A 236 26.81 -3.27 -11.05
C THR A 236 26.25 -4.59 -10.49
N THR A 237 25.06 -4.57 -9.90
CA THR A 237 24.32 -5.77 -9.47
C THR A 237 23.89 -6.67 -10.62
N ASP A 238 23.80 -6.13 -11.83
CA ASP A 238 23.32 -6.86 -13.01
C ASP A 238 24.45 -7.58 -13.75
N GLY A 239 25.69 -7.13 -13.55
CA GLY A 239 26.92 -7.63 -14.19
C GLY A 239 27.96 -6.54 -14.40
N GLU A 240 29.12 -6.89 -14.96
CA GLU A 240 30.23 -5.96 -15.26
C GLU A 240 29.96 -5.03 -16.46
N VAL A 241 28.88 -5.29 -17.21
CA VAL A 241 28.46 -4.56 -18.42
C VAL A 241 26.92 -4.48 -18.47
N PRO A 242 26.32 -3.51 -19.19
CA PRO A 242 24.87 -3.33 -19.20
C PRO A 242 24.05 -4.52 -19.67
N VAL A 243 22.86 -4.65 -19.09
CA VAL A 243 21.85 -5.65 -19.46
C VAL A 243 21.59 -5.58 -20.97
N THR A 244 21.73 -6.72 -21.63
CA THR A 244 21.72 -6.81 -23.09
C THR A 244 20.37 -6.39 -23.65
N ILE A 245 20.38 -5.42 -24.57
CA ILE A 245 19.17 -4.88 -25.19
C ILE A 245 18.44 -6.01 -25.97
N PRO A 246 17.11 -6.17 -25.83
CA PRO A 246 16.33 -7.13 -26.61
C PRO A 246 16.64 -7.06 -28.11
N GLY A 247 16.98 -8.20 -28.71
CA GLY A 247 17.38 -8.29 -30.13
C GLY A 247 18.83 -7.91 -30.43
N LYS A 248 19.69 -7.70 -29.41
CA LYS A 248 21.12 -7.41 -29.54
C LYS A 248 22.01 -8.41 -28.82
N THR A 249 23.29 -8.40 -29.20
CA THR A 249 24.36 -9.00 -28.41
C THR A 249 24.83 -8.06 -27.29
N SER A 250 25.51 -8.60 -26.26
CA SER A 250 26.16 -7.78 -25.22
C SER A 250 27.21 -6.83 -25.83
N ALA A 251 27.99 -7.29 -26.81
CA ALA A 251 28.99 -6.45 -27.49
C ALA A 251 28.37 -5.28 -28.28
N GLU A 252 27.25 -5.50 -28.97
CA GLU A 252 26.49 -4.39 -29.58
C GLU A 252 25.91 -3.45 -28.52
N THR A 253 25.42 -4.00 -27.39
CA THR A 253 24.86 -3.20 -26.29
C THR A 253 25.92 -2.26 -25.71
N VAL A 254 27.09 -2.78 -25.33
CA VAL A 254 28.23 -1.98 -24.85
C VAL A 254 28.62 -0.89 -25.87
N LYS A 255 28.66 -1.24 -27.17
CA LYS A 255 28.97 -0.27 -28.23
C LYS A 255 27.91 0.85 -28.37
N ILE A 256 26.63 0.56 -28.11
CA ILE A 256 25.57 1.58 -28.07
C ILE A 256 25.79 2.54 -26.89
N TRP A 257 26.05 1.99 -25.70
CA TRP A 257 26.31 2.77 -24.47
C TRP A 257 27.54 3.69 -24.55
N TYR A 258 28.57 3.29 -25.31
CA TYR A 258 29.75 4.14 -25.56
C TYR A 258 29.40 5.35 -26.46
N SER A 259 28.39 5.25 -27.32
CA SER A 259 27.97 6.29 -28.28
C SER A 259 29.11 6.91 -29.11
N GLY A 260 30.18 6.14 -29.36
CA GLY A 260 31.38 6.59 -30.07
C GLY A 260 32.54 7.07 -29.18
N SER A 261 32.47 6.89 -27.87
CA SER A 261 33.65 7.02 -26.99
C SER A 261 34.67 5.92 -27.28
N ASP A 262 35.94 6.17 -26.94
CA ASP A 262 37.01 5.16 -26.99
C ASP A 262 36.94 4.17 -25.80
N GLY A 263 35.92 4.30 -24.95
CA GLY A 263 35.67 3.47 -23.77
C GLY A 263 34.80 4.19 -22.75
N THR A 264 34.14 3.43 -21.88
CA THR A 264 33.36 3.95 -20.75
C THR A 264 33.36 2.93 -19.62
N ALA A 265 33.78 3.32 -18.41
CA ALA A 265 33.56 2.52 -17.21
C ALA A 265 32.06 2.48 -16.85
N PHE A 266 31.56 1.33 -16.38
CA PHE A 266 30.15 1.19 -15.99
C PHE A 266 30.00 1.29 -14.46
N ILE A 267 29.33 2.35 -14.00
CA ILE A 267 29.13 2.69 -12.58
C ILE A 267 27.63 2.82 -12.26
N ASP A 268 27.23 2.43 -11.04
CA ASP A 268 25.84 2.49 -10.58
C ASP A 268 25.18 3.84 -10.90
N GLY A 269 24.07 3.80 -11.65
CA GLY A 269 23.34 4.99 -12.04
C GLY A 269 23.72 5.59 -13.40
N LEU A 270 24.75 5.08 -14.10
CA LEU A 270 25.06 5.52 -15.48
C LEU A 270 23.87 5.22 -16.43
N GLY A 271 23.56 6.12 -17.37
CA GLY A 271 22.49 5.92 -18.35
C GLY A 271 22.99 5.71 -19.78
N MET A 272 22.18 5.04 -20.62
CA MET A 272 22.58 4.64 -21.98
C MET A 272 23.04 5.81 -22.87
N GLU A 273 22.47 7.00 -22.68
CA GLU A 273 22.77 8.19 -23.51
C GLU A 273 23.81 9.12 -22.86
N THR A 274 24.37 8.79 -21.68
CA THR A 274 25.28 9.67 -20.94
C THR A 274 26.51 10.04 -21.76
N CYS A 275 27.06 9.08 -22.53
CA CYS A 275 28.22 9.30 -23.41
C CYS A 275 27.86 9.87 -24.78
N ARG A 276 26.61 10.26 -25.00
CA ARG A 276 26.15 10.97 -26.19
C ARG A 276 26.02 12.46 -25.88
N ASP A 277 25.03 12.77 -25.04
CA ASP A 277 24.82 14.09 -24.43
C ASP A 277 23.73 14.01 -23.35
N PHE A 278 23.82 14.89 -22.35
CA PHE A 278 22.81 14.98 -21.28
C PHE A 278 21.42 15.39 -21.80
N GLY A 279 21.29 15.97 -22.99
CA GLY A 279 19.99 16.32 -23.57
C GLY A 279 19.16 15.07 -23.88
N HIS A 280 19.74 14.12 -24.60
CA HIS A 280 19.11 12.82 -24.90
C HIS A 280 18.99 11.91 -23.67
N LEU A 281 19.91 12.03 -22.72
CA LEU A 281 19.78 11.38 -21.41
C LEU A 281 18.52 11.85 -20.66
N LYS A 282 18.35 13.17 -20.54
CA LYS A 282 17.17 13.79 -19.91
C LYS A 282 15.88 13.39 -20.63
N LEU A 283 15.86 13.39 -21.96
CA LEU A 283 14.71 12.90 -22.75
C LEU A 283 14.27 11.49 -22.32
N GLY A 284 15.18 10.52 -22.34
CA GLY A 284 14.81 9.14 -22.01
C GLY A 284 14.44 8.95 -20.54
N PHE A 285 15.13 9.62 -19.63
CA PHE A 285 14.81 9.57 -18.20
C PHE A 285 13.46 10.22 -17.87
N HIS A 286 13.16 11.39 -18.44
CA HIS A 286 11.88 12.08 -18.24
C HIS A 286 10.70 11.21 -18.66
N SER A 287 10.73 10.61 -19.87
CA SER A 287 9.67 9.70 -20.31
C SER A 287 9.55 8.44 -19.45
N MET A 288 10.67 7.87 -18.98
CA MET A 288 10.65 6.74 -18.03
C MET A 288 9.97 7.11 -16.70
N ILE A 289 10.20 8.32 -16.19
CA ILE A 289 9.58 8.83 -14.96
C ILE A 289 8.09 9.17 -15.16
N TYR A 290 7.70 9.73 -16.30
CA TYR A 290 6.28 10.01 -16.62
C TYR A 290 5.47 8.73 -16.86
N ALA A 291 6.09 7.69 -17.43
CA ALA A 291 5.53 6.35 -17.49
C ALA A 291 5.32 5.75 -16.09
N ALA A 292 6.32 5.85 -15.19
CA ALA A 292 6.20 5.41 -13.81
C ALA A 292 5.12 6.19 -13.03
N GLN A 293 4.98 7.49 -13.28
CA GLN A 293 3.92 8.33 -12.72
C GLN A 293 2.53 7.89 -13.20
N THR A 294 2.38 7.58 -14.49
CA THR A 294 1.12 7.06 -15.05
C THR A 294 0.77 5.71 -14.44
N ALA A 295 1.75 4.82 -14.29
CA ALA A 295 1.56 3.53 -13.60
C ALA A 295 1.12 3.73 -12.13
N TRP A 296 1.71 4.70 -11.43
CA TRP A 296 1.41 5.00 -10.04
C TRP A 296 -0.01 5.52 -9.79
N GLN A 297 -0.53 6.41 -10.65
CA GLN A 297 -1.91 6.89 -10.57
C GLN A 297 -2.94 5.76 -10.68
N GLN A 298 -2.56 4.66 -11.32
CA GLN A 298 -3.36 3.45 -11.51
C GLN A 298 -2.95 2.32 -10.52
N GLY A 299 -2.21 2.65 -9.46
CA GLY A 299 -1.86 1.76 -8.36
C GLY A 299 -0.63 0.86 -8.55
N VAL A 300 0.11 1.00 -9.66
CA VAL A 300 1.30 0.18 -9.95
C VAL A 300 2.59 0.94 -9.59
N ASP A 301 3.19 0.60 -8.46
CA ASP A 301 4.35 1.34 -7.91
C ASP A 301 5.70 0.95 -8.53
N LEU A 302 5.92 1.39 -9.78
CA LEU A 302 7.19 1.21 -10.50
C LEU A 302 8.37 1.97 -9.85
N PHE A 303 8.10 3.01 -9.06
CA PHE A 303 9.13 3.73 -8.32
C PHE A 303 9.71 2.90 -7.17
N ALA A 304 8.87 2.17 -6.42
CA ALA A 304 9.36 1.31 -5.34
C ALA A 304 10.15 0.09 -5.88
N LEU A 305 9.78 -0.41 -7.07
CA LEU A 305 10.45 -1.53 -7.73
C LEU A 305 11.93 -1.21 -8.04
N GLU A 306 12.20 -0.15 -8.80
CA GLU A 306 13.54 0.22 -9.25
C GLU A 306 14.21 1.30 -8.37
N LYS A 307 13.86 1.33 -7.07
CA LYS A 307 14.23 2.42 -6.16
C LYS A 307 15.72 2.77 -6.23
N LYS A 308 16.62 1.78 -6.06
CA LYS A 308 18.08 2.00 -6.06
C LYS A 308 18.56 2.51 -7.43
N ARG A 309 18.25 1.77 -8.49
CA ARG A 309 18.64 2.06 -9.89
C ARG A 309 18.32 3.50 -10.29
N ILE A 310 17.14 3.99 -9.93
CA ILE A 310 16.71 5.35 -10.25
C ILE A 310 17.34 6.39 -9.32
N THR A 311 17.46 6.14 -8.01
CA THR A 311 18.09 7.11 -7.10
C THR A 311 19.59 7.31 -7.36
N ASP A 312 20.29 6.24 -7.74
CA ASP A 312 21.71 6.32 -8.09
C ASP A 312 21.90 7.15 -9.35
N PHE A 313 21.07 6.92 -10.38
CA PHE A 313 21.07 7.73 -11.60
C PHE A 313 20.84 9.22 -11.29
N MET A 314 19.89 9.51 -10.40
CA MET A 314 19.52 10.87 -10.05
C MET A 314 20.66 11.61 -9.36
N GLU A 315 21.25 11.06 -8.29
CA GLU A 315 22.33 11.75 -7.59
C GLU A 315 23.60 11.87 -8.43
N LEU A 316 23.97 10.83 -9.18
CA LEU A 316 25.13 10.86 -10.09
C LEU A 316 25.02 12.01 -11.10
N HIS A 317 23.91 12.05 -11.85
CA HIS A 317 23.74 13.05 -12.90
C HIS A 317 23.34 14.44 -12.37
N ALA A 318 22.70 14.54 -11.20
CA ALA A 318 22.48 15.83 -10.54
C ALA A 318 23.80 16.42 -10.02
N GLY A 319 24.64 15.63 -9.35
CA GLY A 319 25.96 16.03 -8.85
C GLY A 319 26.89 16.52 -9.96
N TRP A 320 26.87 15.84 -11.12
CA TRP A 320 27.55 16.29 -12.34
C TRP A 320 26.90 17.55 -12.96
N THR A 321 25.56 17.66 -12.99
CA THR A 321 24.85 18.82 -13.60
C THR A 321 25.11 20.12 -12.84
N ILE A 322 25.16 20.07 -11.51
CA ILE A 322 25.42 21.24 -10.64
C ILE A 322 26.92 21.50 -10.39
N GLY A 323 27.80 20.60 -10.85
CA GLY A 323 29.25 20.69 -10.65
C GLY A 323 29.72 20.40 -9.23
N SER A 324 28.89 19.78 -8.37
CA SER A 324 29.31 19.29 -7.05
C SER A 324 30.25 18.10 -7.15
N GLU A 325 30.13 17.30 -8.21
CA GLU A 325 31.04 16.18 -8.51
C GLU A 325 31.58 16.28 -9.93
N SER A 326 32.84 15.89 -10.12
CA SER A 326 33.47 15.80 -11.44
C SER A 326 33.16 14.45 -12.09
N VAL A 327 32.86 14.45 -13.39
CA VAL A 327 32.80 13.23 -14.20
C VAL A 327 34.17 12.51 -14.15
N PRO A 328 34.25 11.22 -13.78
CA PRO A 328 35.50 10.47 -13.77
C PRO A 328 36.12 10.35 -15.18
N SER A 329 37.45 10.36 -15.27
CA SER A 329 38.18 10.43 -16.55
C SER A 329 38.09 9.18 -17.44
N ASP A 330 37.56 8.08 -16.91
CA ASP A 330 37.28 6.80 -17.58
C ASP A 330 35.80 6.65 -17.99
N ILE A 331 34.94 7.62 -17.65
CA ILE A 331 33.57 7.73 -18.15
C ILE A 331 33.61 8.48 -19.49
N CYS A 332 33.08 7.86 -20.55
CA CYS A 332 32.93 8.48 -21.88
C CYS A 332 34.26 8.99 -22.48
N VAL A 333 35.31 8.16 -22.46
CA VAL A 333 36.68 8.51 -22.88
C VAL A 333 36.69 9.14 -24.28
N ASN A 334 37.35 10.30 -24.39
CA ASN A 334 37.46 11.14 -25.59
C ASN A 334 36.14 11.75 -26.12
N GLN A 335 35.01 11.61 -25.42
CA GLN A 335 33.85 12.49 -25.65
C GLN A 335 34.14 13.89 -25.11
N GLY A 336 34.03 14.91 -25.97
CA GLY A 336 34.56 16.24 -25.67
C GLY A 336 33.83 16.98 -24.54
N VAL A 337 32.50 17.06 -24.59
CA VAL A 337 31.67 17.73 -23.58
C VAL A 337 30.30 17.06 -23.51
N LEU A 338 29.91 16.54 -22.33
CA LEU A 338 28.62 15.85 -22.15
C LEU A 338 27.41 16.82 -22.13
N CYS A 339 27.64 18.11 -21.86
CA CYS A 339 26.70 19.19 -22.16
C CYS A 339 26.99 19.78 -23.55
N SER A 340 26.12 19.59 -24.53
CA SER A 340 26.24 20.27 -25.82
C SER A 340 26.00 21.78 -25.66
N GLY A 341 27.02 22.61 -25.92
CA GLY A 341 26.89 24.08 -26.00
C GLY A 341 27.92 24.90 -25.21
N GLY A 342 28.72 24.28 -24.34
CA GLY A 342 29.79 24.95 -23.57
C GLY A 342 31.20 24.51 -24.01
N SER A 343 32.18 25.40 -23.90
CA SER A 343 33.60 25.13 -24.24
C SER A 343 34.46 24.73 -23.04
N SER A 344 33.86 24.13 -22.01
CA SER A 344 34.51 23.77 -20.76
C SER A 344 33.74 22.64 -20.06
N ALA A 345 34.45 21.67 -19.49
CA ALA A 345 33.88 20.42 -18.94
C ALA A 345 33.03 20.58 -17.66
N LEU A 346 32.79 21.80 -17.18
CA LEU A 346 31.98 22.12 -15.99
C LEU A 346 31.17 23.41 -16.24
N MET A 347 29.95 23.27 -16.77
CA MET A 347 28.87 24.27 -16.72
C MET A 347 27.54 23.55 -17.04
N PRO A 348 26.39 24.01 -16.49
CA PRO A 348 25.20 23.17 -16.39
C PRO A 348 24.58 22.84 -17.76
N CYS A 349 24.16 21.59 -17.96
CA CYS A 349 23.52 21.11 -19.18
C CYS A 349 22.06 21.59 -19.32
N GLY A 350 21.79 22.86 -19.03
CA GLY A 350 20.46 23.43 -18.78
C GLY A 350 19.86 22.93 -17.47
N ASN A 351 19.03 23.78 -16.84
CA ASN A 351 18.32 23.45 -15.61
C ASN A 351 17.34 22.29 -15.86
N SER A 352 17.52 21.18 -15.13
CA SER A 352 16.56 20.08 -15.12
C SER A 352 15.74 20.11 -13.84
N VAL A 353 14.43 19.98 -14.00
CA VAL A 353 13.56 19.56 -12.91
C VAL A 353 13.27 18.06 -13.02
N TRP A 354 13.34 17.39 -11.88
CA TRP A 354 12.95 15.98 -11.64
C TRP A 354 12.05 15.92 -10.40
N GLU A 355 11.07 16.83 -10.31
CA GLU A 355 10.16 16.94 -9.16
C GLU A 355 9.33 15.67 -9.02
N VAL A 356 8.88 15.07 -10.13
CA VAL A 356 8.10 13.82 -10.13
C VAL A 356 8.89 12.72 -9.44
N ALA A 357 10.13 12.49 -9.88
CA ALA A 357 11.00 11.48 -9.30
C ALA A 357 11.39 11.83 -7.86
N TYR A 358 11.81 13.08 -7.59
CA TYR A 358 12.23 13.52 -6.26
C TYR A 358 11.10 13.39 -5.22
N ARG A 359 9.88 13.81 -5.56
CA ARG A 359 8.68 13.67 -4.71
C ARG A 359 8.47 12.19 -4.32
N HIS A 360 8.66 11.26 -5.24
CA HIS A 360 8.51 9.83 -4.95
C HIS A 360 9.68 9.27 -4.14
N PHE A 361 10.91 9.60 -4.48
CA PHE A 361 12.07 9.02 -3.80
C PHE A 361 12.36 9.65 -2.45
N ASN A 362 12.36 10.98 -2.35
CA ASN A 362 12.57 11.69 -1.08
C ASN A 362 11.29 11.67 -0.23
N ASN A 363 10.22 12.33 -0.70
CA ASN A 363 9.05 12.60 0.16
C ASN A 363 8.23 11.34 0.49
N ARG A 364 8.19 10.34 -0.41
CA ARG A 364 7.44 9.08 -0.21
C ARG A 364 8.30 7.94 0.33
N LEU A 365 9.46 7.70 -0.29
CA LEU A 365 10.30 6.52 -0.04
C LEU A 365 11.51 6.80 0.89
N GLY A 366 11.72 8.03 1.36
CA GLY A 366 12.74 8.37 2.34
C GLY A 366 14.19 8.30 1.84
N SER A 367 14.44 8.38 0.54
CA SER A 367 15.79 8.49 -0.02
C SER A 367 16.39 9.86 0.24
N SER A 368 17.63 9.91 0.72
CA SER A 368 18.43 11.13 0.74
C SER A 368 18.87 11.47 -0.68
N LEU A 369 18.47 12.63 -1.20
CA LEU A 369 18.77 13.10 -2.56
C LEU A 369 19.29 14.56 -2.56
N PRO A 370 20.41 14.87 -1.88
CA PRO A 370 20.91 16.23 -1.71
C PRO A 370 21.28 16.92 -3.04
N TYR A 371 21.92 16.25 -3.99
CA TYR A 371 22.30 16.86 -5.26
C TYR A 371 21.08 17.12 -6.14
N THR A 372 20.11 16.20 -6.16
CA THR A 372 18.83 16.44 -6.85
C THR A 372 18.08 17.60 -6.22
N LEU A 373 18.02 17.69 -4.88
CA LEU A 373 17.37 18.82 -4.20
C LEU A 373 18.01 20.16 -4.56
N GLN A 374 19.35 20.22 -4.62
CA GLN A 374 20.03 21.43 -5.07
C GLN A 374 19.69 21.74 -6.55
N MET A 375 19.78 20.76 -7.45
CA MET A 375 19.43 20.94 -8.86
C MET A 375 17.98 21.42 -9.05
N LEU A 376 17.03 20.95 -8.23
CA LEU A 376 15.67 21.46 -8.22
C LEU A 376 15.59 22.92 -7.76
N ASN A 377 16.29 23.30 -6.69
CA ASN A 377 16.27 24.67 -6.19
C ASN A 377 16.92 25.66 -7.17
N ASP A 378 18.04 25.28 -7.78
CA ASP A 378 18.73 26.04 -8.83
C ASP A 378 17.91 26.05 -10.15
N GLY A 379 16.98 25.10 -10.31
CA GLY A 379 16.22 24.83 -11.54
C GLY A 379 14.77 25.33 -11.59
N ARG A 380 14.21 25.84 -10.48
CA ARG A 380 12.82 26.29 -10.38
C ARG A 380 12.63 27.73 -10.91
N PRO A 381 11.47 28.05 -11.52
CA PRO A 381 10.42 27.13 -11.98
C PRO A 381 10.82 26.39 -13.26
N GLY A 382 10.64 25.07 -13.25
CA GLY A 382 10.87 24.22 -14.42
C GLY A 382 9.81 24.44 -15.50
N ASN A 383 10.19 25.12 -16.59
CA ASN A 383 9.32 25.46 -17.70
C ASN A 383 9.11 24.31 -18.69
N MET A 384 7.98 24.33 -19.41
CA MET A 384 7.72 23.42 -20.52
C MET A 384 8.73 23.62 -21.64
N ALA A 385 9.38 22.54 -22.09
CA ALA A 385 10.26 22.57 -23.25
C ALA A 385 9.84 21.52 -24.29
N ARG A 386 10.36 21.70 -25.51
CA ARG A 386 10.13 20.81 -26.66
C ARG A 386 10.41 19.35 -26.28
N TRP A 387 9.82 18.43 -27.04
CA TRP A 387 9.93 16.99 -26.89
C TRP A 387 9.01 16.46 -25.79
N ASN A 388 9.45 16.36 -24.53
CA ASN A 388 8.65 15.75 -23.44
C ASN A 388 8.69 16.50 -22.09
N TYR A 389 9.51 17.54 -21.92
CA TYR A 389 9.75 18.23 -20.63
C TYR A 389 8.48 18.87 -20.06
N LYS A 390 7.81 18.20 -19.10
CA LYS A 390 6.57 18.66 -18.46
C LYS A 390 6.85 19.83 -17.48
N PRO A 391 5.85 20.66 -17.11
CA PRO A 391 6.04 21.76 -16.16
C PRO A 391 6.10 21.25 -14.71
N GLU A 392 7.09 20.41 -14.38
CA GLU A 392 7.06 19.60 -13.14
C GLU A 392 6.97 20.44 -11.86
N THR A 393 7.50 21.67 -11.84
CA THR A 393 7.36 22.56 -10.68
C THR A 393 5.90 22.96 -10.42
N LEU A 394 5.08 23.08 -11.47
CA LEU A 394 3.65 23.33 -11.34
C LEU A 394 2.88 22.05 -10.94
N ILE A 395 3.22 20.91 -11.56
CA ILE A 395 2.42 19.68 -11.48
C ILE A 395 2.92 18.65 -10.46
N SER A 396 4.01 18.90 -9.73
CA SER A 396 4.59 17.91 -8.79
C SER A 396 5.38 18.47 -7.61
N ALA A 397 5.94 19.69 -7.68
CA ALA A 397 6.70 20.25 -6.56
C ALA A 397 5.87 20.27 -5.27
N ASN A 398 6.45 19.73 -4.19
CA ASN A 398 5.88 19.68 -2.83
C ASN A 398 4.46 19.09 -2.73
N LEU A 399 3.95 18.37 -3.75
CA LEU A 399 2.63 17.75 -3.67
C LEU A 399 2.63 16.60 -2.65
N PRO A 400 1.69 16.57 -1.68
CA PRO A 400 1.52 15.43 -0.80
C PRO A 400 0.97 14.23 -1.59
N PHE A 401 1.03 13.04 -1.01
CA PHE A 401 0.49 11.84 -1.64
C PHE A 401 -1.00 11.69 -1.29
N PHE A 402 -1.85 11.90 -2.31
CA PHE A 402 -3.30 11.66 -2.22
C PHE A 402 -3.63 10.17 -2.38
N PHE A 403 -2.78 9.44 -3.11
CA PHE A 403 -2.77 7.99 -3.21
C PHE A 403 -1.61 7.40 -2.39
N ASP A 404 -1.92 6.44 -1.53
CA ASP A 404 -1.00 5.58 -0.78
C ASP A 404 -1.41 4.12 -1.01
N PRO A 405 -0.58 3.25 -1.63
CA PRO A 405 -0.93 1.88 -1.98
C PRO A 405 -1.11 0.96 -0.77
N ASN A 406 -0.77 1.45 0.44
CA ASN A 406 -1.06 0.76 1.71
C ASN A 406 -2.48 1.10 2.23
N CYS A 407 -3.25 1.88 1.47
CA CYS A 407 -4.61 2.30 1.80
C CYS A 407 -5.61 1.92 0.70
N LEU A 408 -6.84 1.60 1.13
CA LEU A 408 -7.99 1.38 0.24
C LEU A 408 -8.74 2.71 0.01
N TYR A 409 -9.10 2.96 -1.24
CA TYR A 409 -9.82 4.17 -1.66
C TYR A 409 -11.23 3.80 -2.12
N SER A 410 -12.21 4.05 -1.27
CA SER A 410 -13.62 3.71 -1.55
C SER A 410 -14.38 4.90 -2.10
N TYR A 411 -14.90 4.77 -3.34
CA TYR A 411 -15.76 5.74 -4.02
C TYR A 411 -16.60 5.02 -5.08
N GLY A 412 -17.92 4.90 -4.86
CA GLY A 412 -18.87 4.25 -5.79
C GLY A 412 -18.72 2.72 -5.95
N SER A 413 -17.56 2.17 -5.64
CA SER A 413 -17.17 0.75 -5.78
C SER A 413 -16.75 0.12 -4.44
N TRP A 414 -16.73 -1.21 -4.42
CA TRP A 414 -16.16 -1.99 -3.31
C TRP A 414 -14.65 -2.11 -3.48
N VAL A 415 -13.92 -1.92 -2.38
CA VAL A 415 -12.48 -2.17 -2.29
C VAL A 415 -12.20 -3.15 -1.16
N ASN A 416 -11.30 -4.10 -1.41
CA ASN A 416 -11.09 -5.30 -0.60
C ASN A 416 -9.61 -5.50 -0.23
N THR A 417 -9.34 -6.21 0.86
CA THR A 417 -8.00 -6.67 1.26
C THR A 417 -8.11 -7.97 2.06
N ALA A 418 -7.63 -9.06 1.46
CA ALA A 418 -7.58 -10.36 2.08
C ALA A 418 -6.51 -10.44 3.19
N PHE A 419 -6.79 -11.22 4.24
CA PHE A 419 -5.91 -11.51 5.35
C PHE A 419 -6.04 -12.98 5.80
N ALA A 420 -5.20 -13.43 6.74
CA ALA A 420 -5.20 -14.81 7.21
C ALA A 420 -6.54 -15.19 7.90
N PRO A 421 -7.25 -16.26 7.49
CA PRO A 421 -8.59 -16.59 8.00
C PRO A 421 -8.71 -16.70 9.52
N GLN A 422 -9.59 -15.89 10.11
CA GLN A 422 -9.86 -15.81 11.55
C GLN A 422 -11.18 -16.46 11.91
N SER A 423 -11.19 -17.42 12.84
CA SER A 423 -12.41 -18.09 13.35
C SER A 423 -12.58 -18.00 14.88
N GLY A 424 -11.62 -17.39 15.58
CA GLY A 424 -11.61 -17.23 17.03
C GLY A 424 -11.98 -15.82 17.49
N VAL A 425 -11.24 -15.33 18.49
CA VAL A 425 -11.24 -13.93 18.90
C VAL A 425 -10.00 -13.26 18.30
N PHE A 426 -10.18 -12.11 17.67
CA PHE A 426 -9.10 -11.32 17.08
C PHE A 426 -9.38 -9.82 17.21
N THR A 427 -8.44 -9.00 16.79
CA THR A 427 -8.61 -7.54 16.72
C THR A 427 -8.15 -7.03 15.37
N VAL A 428 -8.96 -6.16 14.78
CA VAL A 428 -8.63 -5.41 13.57
C VAL A 428 -8.45 -3.96 13.97
N ALA A 429 -7.33 -3.36 13.59
CA ALA A 429 -7.12 -1.93 13.61
C ALA A 429 -6.97 -1.41 12.18
N PHE A 430 -7.44 -0.20 11.93
CA PHE A 430 -7.26 0.55 10.68
C PHE A 430 -7.52 2.03 10.96
N SER A 431 -7.44 2.89 9.95
CA SER A 431 -7.96 4.25 10.04
C SER A 431 -8.80 4.61 8.83
N GLY A 432 -9.74 5.54 9.01
CA GLY A 432 -10.54 6.13 7.93
C GLY A 432 -10.36 7.65 7.88
N LYS A 433 -10.46 8.21 6.67
CA LYS A 433 -10.43 9.65 6.39
C LYS A 433 -11.49 9.97 5.32
N PRO A 434 -12.68 10.46 5.72
CA PRO A 434 -13.75 10.80 4.79
C PRO A 434 -13.47 12.13 4.07
N SER A 435 -13.89 12.27 2.81
CA SER A 435 -13.64 13.47 2.00
C SER A 435 -14.49 14.69 2.40
N GLU A 436 -15.71 14.44 2.83
CA GLU A 436 -16.75 15.43 3.16
C GLU A 436 -17.46 15.03 4.47
N GLN A 437 -18.36 15.88 4.99
CA GLN A 437 -19.09 15.62 6.24
C GLN A 437 -20.44 14.88 6.06
N THR A 438 -20.70 14.41 4.84
CA THR A 438 -21.96 13.79 4.39
C THR A 438 -21.76 12.41 3.76
N VAL A 439 -20.57 11.81 3.89
CA VAL A 439 -20.28 10.51 3.26
C VAL A 439 -21.19 9.40 3.80
N ASN A 440 -21.51 8.43 2.95
CA ASN A 440 -22.07 7.14 3.37
C ASN A 440 -21.02 6.06 3.14
N SER A 441 -20.08 5.91 4.07
CA SER A 441 -18.92 5.03 3.95
C SER A 441 -18.94 3.92 4.99
N VAL A 442 -19.07 2.67 4.55
CA VAL A 442 -18.93 1.48 5.41
C VAL A 442 -17.52 0.92 5.33
N MET A 443 -17.04 0.40 6.46
CA MET A 443 -15.76 -0.27 6.63
C MET A 443 -15.99 -1.51 7.50
N GLY A 444 -15.64 -2.70 7.03
CA GLY A 444 -16.03 -3.93 7.71
C GLY A 444 -15.30 -5.19 7.26
N LEU A 445 -15.74 -6.33 7.80
CA LEU A 445 -15.10 -7.64 7.63
C LEU A 445 -16.04 -8.66 6.99
N SER A 446 -15.52 -9.48 6.09
CA SER A 446 -16.28 -10.50 5.35
C SER A 446 -15.54 -11.85 5.28
N ASP A 447 -16.25 -12.87 4.80
CA ASP A 447 -15.69 -14.13 4.29
C ASP A 447 -15.71 -14.08 2.76
N GLY A 448 -14.53 -14.03 2.14
CA GLY A 448 -14.36 -13.65 0.73
C GLY A 448 -14.43 -12.14 0.50
N GLU A 449 -14.15 -11.72 -0.73
CA GLU A 449 -14.29 -10.32 -1.15
C GLU A 449 -15.75 -9.86 -1.04
N ALA A 450 -15.96 -8.67 -0.48
CA ALA A 450 -17.29 -8.06 -0.43
C ALA A 450 -17.64 -7.41 -1.77
N SER A 451 -18.87 -7.65 -2.21
CA SER A 451 -19.50 -7.14 -3.44
C SER A 451 -20.88 -6.52 -3.18
N ALA A 452 -21.48 -6.84 -2.04
CA ALA A 452 -22.77 -6.36 -1.58
C ALA A 452 -22.76 -6.07 -0.07
N TRP A 453 -23.68 -5.21 0.36
CA TRP A 453 -23.82 -4.80 1.77
C TRP A 453 -24.06 -5.96 2.75
N GLY A 454 -24.62 -7.07 2.27
CA GLY A 454 -24.88 -8.29 3.04
C GLY A 454 -23.64 -9.13 3.34
N ASP A 455 -22.52 -8.89 2.64
CA ASP A 455 -21.29 -9.68 2.75
C ASP A 455 -20.50 -9.31 4.02
N LEU A 456 -20.71 -8.10 4.55
CA LEU A 456 -20.03 -7.61 5.75
C LEU A 456 -20.70 -8.08 7.04
N ALA A 457 -19.92 -8.67 7.94
CA ALA A 457 -20.36 -9.18 9.24
C ALA A 457 -20.23 -8.13 10.36
N ALA A 458 -19.03 -7.60 10.58
CA ALA A 458 -18.74 -6.53 11.54
C ALA A 458 -18.44 -5.24 10.78
N ILE A 459 -19.10 -4.12 11.11
CA ILE A 459 -19.11 -2.91 10.28
C ILE A 459 -19.12 -1.64 11.13
N VAL A 460 -18.21 -0.72 10.86
CA VAL A 460 -18.31 0.69 11.29
C VAL A 460 -18.57 1.57 10.07
N ARG A 461 -19.23 2.72 10.28
CA ARG A 461 -19.69 3.58 9.19
C ARG A 461 -19.53 5.06 9.54
N PHE A 462 -19.03 5.84 8.57
CA PHE A 462 -19.28 7.27 8.51
C PHE A 462 -20.62 7.46 7.81
N ASN A 463 -21.60 8.08 8.48
CA ASN A 463 -22.97 8.22 7.97
C ASN A 463 -23.26 9.63 7.40
N PRO A 464 -24.30 9.79 6.56
CA PRO A 464 -24.68 11.09 5.98
C PRO A 464 -25.05 12.17 7.01
N GLU A 465 -25.42 11.77 8.22
CA GLU A 465 -25.75 12.68 9.34
C GLU A 465 -24.50 13.24 10.06
N GLY A 466 -23.31 13.06 9.48
CA GLY A 466 -22.02 13.57 10.00
C GLY A 466 -21.51 12.81 11.22
N LYS A 467 -21.99 11.59 11.47
CA LYS A 467 -21.68 10.78 12.67
C LYS A 467 -21.04 9.44 12.33
N ILE A 468 -20.42 8.85 13.34
CA ILE A 468 -19.87 7.49 13.30
C ILE A 468 -20.86 6.55 13.99
N ASP A 469 -21.24 5.46 13.31
CA ASP A 469 -22.05 4.38 13.88
C ASP A 469 -21.50 2.99 13.50
N ALA A 470 -22.10 1.93 14.06
CA ALA A 470 -21.72 0.55 13.85
C ALA A 470 -22.95 -0.35 13.62
N ARG A 471 -22.80 -1.44 12.87
CA ARG A 471 -23.89 -2.38 12.57
C ARG A 471 -24.17 -3.28 13.77
N ASN A 472 -25.41 -3.28 14.27
CA ASN A 472 -25.87 -4.20 15.30
C ASN A 472 -27.00 -5.07 14.73
N GLY A 473 -26.66 -6.24 14.20
CA GLY A 473 -27.62 -7.15 13.55
C GLY A 473 -28.33 -6.52 12.34
N ALA A 474 -29.59 -6.14 12.55
CA ALA A 474 -30.48 -5.60 11.53
C ALA A 474 -30.34 -4.08 11.31
N GLU A 475 -29.73 -3.35 12.25
CA GLU A 475 -29.70 -1.88 12.26
C GLU A 475 -28.29 -1.29 12.38
N TYR A 476 -28.16 0.02 12.14
CA TYR A 476 -26.98 0.80 12.53
C TYR A 476 -27.26 1.58 13.83
N SER A 477 -26.30 1.60 14.75
CA SER A 477 -26.43 2.14 16.10
C SER A 477 -25.10 2.69 16.61
N ALA A 478 -25.16 3.57 17.61
CA ALA A 478 -23.99 3.98 18.38
C ALA A 478 -24.37 4.22 19.85
N ASP A 479 -23.64 3.58 20.76
CA ASP A 479 -23.78 3.77 22.21
C ASP A 479 -23.24 5.15 22.64
N THR A 480 -22.27 5.68 21.88
CA THR A 480 -21.76 7.05 22.00
C THR A 480 -21.91 7.78 20.67
N VAL A 481 -22.57 8.94 20.65
CA VAL A 481 -22.65 9.77 19.44
C VAL A 481 -21.32 10.48 19.20
N ILE A 482 -20.63 10.09 18.13
CA ILE A 482 -19.35 10.69 17.70
C ILE A 482 -19.58 11.40 16.36
N THR A 483 -19.32 12.70 16.30
CA THR A 483 -19.38 13.50 15.06
C THR A 483 -18.02 13.47 14.37
N TYR A 484 -17.99 13.22 13.05
CA TYR A 484 -16.76 13.29 12.25
C TYR A 484 -16.66 14.60 11.44
N GLN A 485 -15.49 14.88 10.88
CA GLN A 485 -15.21 16.04 10.04
C GLN A 485 -14.52 15.61 8.74
N ALA A 486 -14.77 16.36 7.66
CA ALA A 486 -14.10 16.20 6.39
C ALA A 486 -12.56 16.27 6.54
N GLY A 487 -11.84 15.39 5.85
CA GLY A 487 -10.38 15.36 5.79
C GLY A 487 -9.66 14.95 7.09
N LYS A 488 -10.37 14.64 8.18
CA LYS A 488 -9.77 14.21 9.45
C LYS A 488 -9.56 12.70 9.53
N LYS A 489 -8.48 12.27 10.19
CA LYS A 489 -8.13 10.86 10.42
C LYS A 489 -8.84 10.33 11.68
N TYR A 490 -9.43 9.15 11.57
CA TYR A 490 -10.08 8.42 12.65
C TYR A 490 -9.49 7.02 12.71
N ALA A 491 -8.79 6.67 13.78
CA ALA A 491 -8.26 5.31 13.96
C ALA A 491 -9.34 4.42 14.59
N PHE A 492 -9.73 3.35 13.91
CA PHE A 492 -10.72 2.38 14.35
C PHE A 492 -10.07 1.15 14.93
N ARG A 493 -10.73 0.54 15.92
CA ARG A 493 -10.35 -0.75 16.49
C ARG A 493 -11.60 -1.60 16.72
N LEU A 494 -11.64 -2.79 16.13
CA LEU A 494 -12.73 -3.75 16.27
C LEU A 494 -12.19 -4.99 16.99
N VAL A 495 -12.74 -5.33 18.15
CA VAL A 495 -12.49 -6.60 18.85
C VAL A 495 -13.58 -7.57 18.44
N VAL A 496 -13.22 -8.65 17.75
CA VAL A 496 -14.16 -9.49 16.99
C VAL A 496 -14.16 -10.91 17.56
N ASN A 497 -15.35 -11.48 17.76
CA ASN A 497 -15.56 -12.85 18.23
C ASN A 497 -16.46 -13.61 17.25
N VAL A 498 -15.84 -14.35 16.31
CA VAL A 498 -16.57 -15.05 15.24
C VAL A 498 -17.45 -16.17 15.80
N ALA A 499 -17.00 -16.84 16.87
CA ALA A 499 -17.77 -17.89 17.54
C ALA A 499 -19.05 -17.35 18.19
N ALA A 500 -18.99 -16.18 18.83
CA ALA A 500 -20.16 -15.52 19.44
C ALA A 500 -21.01 -14.72 18.45
N LYS A 501 -20.51 -14.44 17.23
CA LYS A 501 -21.11 -13.52 16.25
C LYS A 501 -21.25 -12.09 16.80
N THR A 502 -20.28 -11.64 17.61
CA THR A 502 -20.27 -10.29 18.19
C THR A 502 -18.95 -9.57 17.96
N TYR A 503 -18.98 -8.25 18.05
CA TYR A 503 -17.79 -7.40 18.06
C TYR A 503 -18.01 -6.14 18.90
N SER A 504 -16.94 -5.63 19.49
CA SER A 504 -16.90 -4.32 20.14
C SER A 504 -16.10 -3.35 19.27
N ALA A 505 -16.68 -2.21 18.92
CA ALA A 505 -16.13 -1.23 17.99
C ALA A 505 -15.74 0.07 18.70
N TYR A 506 -14.53 0.55 18.42
CA TYR A 506 -13.94 1.73 19.03
C TYR A 506 -13.37 2.66 17.95
N VAL A 507 -13.31 3.96 18.24
CA VAL A 507 -12.67 4.97 17.38
C VAL A 507 -11.88 5.98 18.21
N THR A 508 -10.74 6.39 17.68
CA THR A 508 -9.89 7.47 18.18
C THR A 508 -9.82 8.57 17.12
N PRO A 509 -10.58 9.68 17.26
CA PRO A 509 -10.40 10.87 16.44
C PRO A 509 -9.00 11.47 16.60
N GLU A 510 -8.46 12.11 15.55
CA GLU A 510 -7.20 12.84 15.61
C GLU A 510 -7.15 13.81 16.82
N GLY A 511 -6.06 13.77 17.59
CA GLY A 511 -5.86 14.59 18.79
C GLY A 511 -6.76 14.24 19.99
N SER A 512 -7.56 13.18 19.91
CA SER A 512 -8.52 12.78 20.94
C SER A 512 -8.18 11.42 21.57
N GLY A 513 -8.93 11.03 22.61
CA GLY A 513 -8.84 9.69 23.19
C GLY A 513 -9.77 8.67 22.50
N GLU A 514 -9.46 7.38 22.68
CA GLU A 514 -10.31 6.30 22.17
C GLU A 514 -11.69 6.30 22.84
N THR A 515 -12.74 6.13 22.04
CA THR A 515 -14.15 6.12 22.45
C THR A 515 -14.85 4.89 21.87
N ALA A 516 -15.73 4.24 22.63
CA ALA A 516 -16.53 3.12 22.14
C ALA A 516 -17.69 3.62 21.26
N ILE A 517 -17.81 3.08 20.04
CA ILE A 517 -18.97 3.25 19.16
C ILE A 517 -20.08 2.31 19.64
N GLY A 518 -19.74 1.04 19.94
CA GLY A 518 -20.68 0.03 20.41
C GLY A 518 -19.97 -1.17 21.04
N ILE A 519 -20.55 -1.75 22.10
CA ILE A 519 -20.00 -2.90 22.81
C ILE A 519 -20.83 -4.16 22.56
N ASP A 520 -20.15 -5.26 22.22
CA ASP A 520 -20.71 -6.58 21.91
C ASP A 520 -21.90 -6.57 20.92
N TYR A 521 -21.83 -5.67 19.94
CA TYR A 521 -22.79 -5.56 18.84
C TYR A 521 -22.81 -6.87 18.04
N ALA A 522 -24.02 -7.32 17.68
CA ALA A 522 -24.20 -8.51 16.88
C ALA A 522 -23.71 -8.28 15.44
N PHE A 523 -23.08 -9.29 14.85
CA PHE A 523 -22.80 -9.33 13.41
C PHE A 523 -24.08 -9.07 12.62
N ARG A 524 -23.93 -8.51 11.42
CA ARG A 524 -25.01 -8.30 10.46
C ARG A 524 -25.87 -9.56 10.33
N THR A 525 -27.19 -9.38 10.31
CA THR A 525 -28.19 -10.47 10.26
C THR A 525 -27.92 -11.51 9.17
N GLU A 526 -27.52 -11.05 7.98
CA GLU A 526 -27.18 -11.88 6.82
C GLU A 526 -25.93 -12.74 7.03
N GLN A 527 -25.04 -12.33 7.94
CA GLN A 527 -23.79 -13.02 8.32
C GLN A 527 -23.91 -13.84 9.62
N ALA A 528 -25.13 -14.09 10.11
CA ALA A 528 -25.36 -14.94 11.28
C ALA A 528 -24.78 -16.36 11.13
N GLY A 529 -24.60 -16.85 9.91
CA GLY A 529 -23.99 -18.15 9.60
C GLY A 529 -22.46 -18.16 9.46
N VAL A 530 -21.79 -17.00 9.45
CA VAL A 530 -20.37 -16.90 9.01
C VAL A 530 -19.40 -17.62 9.96
N ILE A 531 -18.59 -18.55 9.47
CA ILE A 531 -17.73 -19.41 10.32
C ILE A 531 -16.28 -18.92 10.45
N LEU A 532 -15.84 -18.02 9.59
CA LEU A 532 -14.55 -17.35 9.62
C LEU A 532 -14.66 -15.95 8.98
N LEU A 533 -13.67 -15.10 9.17
CA LEU A 533 -13.52 -13.83 8.46
C LEU A 533 -12.09 -13.75 7.93
N ASN A 534 -11.91 -13.37 6.67
CA ASN A 534 -10.63 -13.42 5.96
C ASN A 534 -10.39 -12.22 5.04
N ASN A 535 -11.29 -11.24 5.03
CA ASN A 535 -11.21 -10.06 4.18
C ASN A 535 -11.70 -8.82 4.92
N PHE A 536 -11.03 -7.70 4.69
CA PHE A 536 -11.47 -6.36 5.06
C PHE A 536 -11.98 -5.65 3.81
N ALA A 537 -13.08 -4.91 3.92
CA ALA A 537 -13.66 -4.20 2.79
C ALA A 537 -14.23 -2.83 3.18
N ALA A 538 -14.24 -1.92 2.21
CA ALA A 538 -14.90 -0.64 2.31
C ALA A 538 -15.72 -0.31 1.05
N TYR A 539 -16.79 0.47 1.24
CA TYR A 539 -17.62 1.01 0.16
C TYR A 539 -18.14 2.38 0.57
N THR A 540 -18.13 3.35 -0.37
CA THR A 540 -18.65 4.69 -0.12
C THR A 540 -19.63 5.12 -1.22
N THR A 541 -20.88 5.43 -0.85
CA THR A 541 -21.95 5.78 -1.81
C THR A 541 -21.93 7.24 -2.27
N ALA A 542 -21.43 8.14 -1.43
CA ALA A 542 -21.37 9.59 -1.64
C ALA A 542 -20.13 10.14 -0.94
N GLY A 543 -19.42 11.07 -1.61
CA GLY A 543 -18.02 11.38 -1.30
C GLY A 543 -17.11 10.15 -1.38
N SER A 544 -15.88 10.26 -0.88
CA SER A 544 -14.91 9.16 -0.80
C SER A 544 -14.38 8.97 0.62
N ASN A 545 -13.76 7.82 0.87
CA ASN A 545 -13.07 7.54 2.13
C ASN A 545 -11.77 6.78 1.87
N THR A 546 -10.66 7.34 2.37
CA THR A 546 -9.34 6.72 2.38
C THR A 546 -9.17 5.89 3.65
N VAL A 547 -8.88 4.60 3.50
CA VAL A 547 -8.83 3.64 4.62
C VAL A 547 -7.43 3.01 4.70
N CYS A 548 -6.68 3.33 5.75
CA CYS A 548 -5.25 3.02 5.89
C CYS A 548 -4.95 2.13 7.12
N ASP A 549 -3.68 1.81 7.35
CA ASP A 549 -3.15 1.24 8.59
C ASP A 549 -3.77 -0.12 9.00
N LEU A 550 -4.22 -0.94 8.04
CA LEU A 550 -4.91 -2.20 8.32
C LEU A 550 -3.97 -3.22 9.01
N ILE A 551 -4.26 -3.55 10.26
CA ILE A 551 -3.50 -4.48 11.11
C ILE A 551 -4.46 -5.53 11.69
N ILE A 552 -4.11 -6.80 11.51
CA ILE A 552 -4.83 -7.95 12.08
C ILE A 552 -3.99 -8.56 13.21
N THR A 553 -4.57 -8.67 14.40
CA THR A 553 -3.94 -9.24 15.60
C THR A 553 -4.77 -10.40 16.13
N GLU A 554 -4.26 -11.62 16.02
CA GLU A 554 -4.89 -12.82 16.57
C GLU A 554 -4.79 -12.84 18.11
N HIS A 555 -5.86 -13.19 18.82
CA HIS A 555 -5.79 -13.42 20.28
C HIS A 555 -5.75 -14.92 20.58
N THR A 556 -4.55 -15.47 20.74
CA THR A 556 -4.37 -16.82 21.28
C THR A 556 -4.95 -16.89 22.70
N PRO A 557 -5.94 -17.75 22.98
CA PRO A 557 -6.52 -17.85 24.32
C PRO A 557 -5.52 -18.48 25.28
N THR A 558 -4.88 -17.65 26.11
CA THR A 558 -3.93 -18.10 27.14
C THR A 558 -4.67 -18.87 28.24
N VAL A 559 -4.76 -20.19 28.10
CA VAL A 559 -5.33 -21.09 29.12
C VAL A 559 -4.36 -21.23 30.30
N THR A 560 -4.32 -20.20 31.15
CA THR A 560 -3.62 -20.25 32.45
C THR A 560 -4.34 -21.27 33.35
N ARG A 561 -3.85 -22.51 33.35
CA ARG A 561 -4.24 -23.54 34.32
C ARG A 561 -3.75 -23.16 35.72
N THR A 562 -4.52 -22.34 36.41
CA THR A 562 -4.33 -22.08 37.85
C THR A 562 -4.53 -23.38 38.61
N ARG A 563 -3.42 -24.07 38.91
CA ARG A 563 -3.40 -25.18 39.88
C ARG A 563 -3.60 -24.60 41.27
N THR A 564 -4.85 -24.42 41.69
CA THR A 564 -5.20 -24.22 43.10
C THR A 564 -4.63 -25.40 43.90
N PRO A 565 -3.69 -25.20 44.84
CA PRO A 565 -3.13 -26.30 45.62
C PRO A 565 -4.16 -26.77 46.64
N ALA A 566 -4.84 -27.89 46.36
CA ALA A 566 -5.63 -28.58 47.37
C ALA A 566 -4.68 -29.15 48.44
N HIS A 567 -4.60 -28.49 49.60
CA HIS A 567 -3.77 -28.92 50.72
C HIS A 567 -4.36 -30.14 51.42
N THR A 568 -4.11 -31.33 50.87
CA THR A 568 -4.37 -32.60 51.57
C THR A 568 -3.31 -32.80 52.65
N SER A 569 -3.73 -32.76 53.92
CA SER A 569 -2.82 -32.79 55.08
C SER A 569 -2.30 -34.21 55.39
N THR A 570 -1.22 -34.63 54.74
CA THR A 570 -0.51 -35.88 55.07
C THR A 570 0.29 -35.73 56.36
N GLY A 571 -0.28 -36.16 57.49
CA GLY A 571 0.33 -36.02 58.81
C GLY A 571 1.43 -37.04 59.11
N THR A 572 2.70 -36.65 58.95
CA THR A 572 3.86 -37.44 59.40
C THR A 572 3.91 -37.52 60.93
N ARG A 573 4.00 -38.73 61.49
CA ARG A 573 4.15 -38.94 62.94
C ARG A 573 5.62 -39.09 63.34
N THR A 574 6.04 -38.31 64.34
CA THR A 574 7.19 -38.62 65.21
C THR A 574 6.71 -38.54 66.67
N ARG A 575 7.27 -39.38 67.54
CA ARG A 575 6.87 -39.55 68.96
C ARG A 575 7.40 -38.34 69.78
N THR A 576 6.88 -37.96 70.97
CA THR A 576 6.62 -38.75 72.20
C THR A 576 5.99 -37.81 73.26
N PRO A 577 5.39 -38.23 74.40
CA PRO A 577 4.44 -39.33 74.70
C PRO A 577 2.98 -38.75 74.70
N THR A 578 1.96 -38.98 75.55
CA THR A 578 1.66 -39.81 76.76
C THR A 578 0.13 -40.13 76.84
N PHE A 579 -0.24 -41.04 77.77
CA PHE A 579 -1.47 -41.15 78.59
C PHE A 579 -2.80 -40.43 78.16
N THR A 580 -3.99 -41.06 78.20
CA THR A 580 -4.38 -42.38 78.79
C THR A 580 -5.82 -42.80 78.40
N ARG A 581 -6.04 -44.10 78.05
CA ARG A 581 -7.31 -44.89 78.08
C ARG A 581 -8.52 -44.41 77.22
N THR A 582 -9.48 -45.23 76.73
CA THR A 582 -9.67 -46.71 76.66
C THR A 582 -10.82 -47.07 75.67
N ALA A 583 -10.84 -48.32 75.16
CA ALA A 583 -11.99 -49.05 74.58
C ALA A 583 -12.49 -48.72 73.14
N THR A 584 -11.84 -49.37 72.16
CA THR A 584 -12.36 -50.50 71.33
C THR A 584 -13.71 -51.16 71.75
N PRO A 585 -14.46 -51.92 70.88
CA PRO A 585 -13.94 -52.77 69.79
C PRO A 585 -14.79 -52.97 68.48
N VAL A 586 -14.14 -53.51 67.40
CA VAL A 586 -14.57 -54.65 66.50
C VAL A 586 -15.91 -54.58 65.70
N GLU A 587 -16.09 -54.99 64.44
CA GLU A 587 -15.25 -55.48 63.29
C GLU A 587 -16.08 -55.45 61.96
N PRO A 588 -15.53 -55.84 60.76
CA PRO A 588 -16.22 -55.76 59.46
C PRO A 588 -16.95 -57.07 59.05
N THR A 589 -17.45 -57.22 57.80
CA THR A 589 -16.70 -57.92 56.73
C THR A 589 -17.41 -57.88 55.35
N LEU A 590 -16.60 -57.78 54.28
CA LEU A 590 -16.56 -58.54 53.01
C LEU A 590 -17.85 -58.88 52.19
N THR A 591 -17.88 -59.11 50.87
CA THR A 591 -17.06 -58.76 49.66
C THR A 591 -17.84 -59.25 48.41
N PHE A 592 -17.50 -58.75 47.21
CA PHE A 592 -17.47 -59.43 45.88
C PHE A 592 -18.19 -58.76 44.70
N THR A 593 -17.66 -59.07 43.52
CA THR A 593 -17.81 -58.33 42.25
C THR A 593 -18.15 -59.32 41.13
N ARG A 594 -18.97 -58.94 40.14
CA ARG A 594 -18.77 -59.44 38.77
C ARG A 594 -19.31 -58.53 37.67
N THR A 595 -18.62 -58.58 36.54
CA THR A 595 -18.83 -57.76 35.33
C THR A 595 -19.59 -58.54 34.26
N ALA A 596 -20.43 -57.87 33.45
CA ALA A 596 -20.64 -58.13 32.02
C ALA A 596 -21.53 -57.06 31.35
N THR A 597 -21.06 -56.45 30.26
CA THR A 597 -21.87 -55.70 29.27
C THR A 597 -22.24 -56.66 28.12
N PRO A 598 -23.34 -56.44 27.35
CA PRO A 598 -23.19 -55.63 26.12
C PRO A 598 -24.45 -54.90 25.56
N VAL A 599 -24.21 -53.70 25.01
CA VAL A 599 -24.76 -53.14 23.74
C VAL A 599 -26.28 -52.77 23.61
N GLU A 600 -26.50 -51.67 22.88
CA GLU A 600 -27.74 -50.92 22.55
C GLU A 600 -28.57 -51.54 21.39
N PRO A 601 -29.87 -51.16 21.16
CA PRO A 601 -30.20 -49.88 20.50
C PRO A 601 -31.55 -49.16 20.86
N THR A 602 -31.51 -47.82 20.78
CA THR A 602 -32.43 -46.84 20.09
C THR A 602 -33.89 -47.21 19.71
N PRO A 603 -34.84 -46.23 19.60
CA PRO A 603 -35.43 -45.32 20.61
C PRO A 603 -37.00 -45.33 20.62
N SER A 604 -37.70 -44.59 21.53
CA SER A 604 -38.93 -43.79 21.25
C SER A 604 -39.71 -43.31 22.52
N PHE A 605 -39.99 -42.00 22.57
CA PHE A 605 -41.12 -41.23 23.16
C PHE A 605 -42.16 -41.85 24.16
N THR A 606 -42.15 -41.34 25.42
CA THR A 606 -43.29 -40.80 26.27
C THR A 606 -44.61 -41.58 26.52
N PRO A 607 -45.47 -41.21 27.54
CA PRO A 607 -45.27 -40.39 28.76
C PRO A 607 -45.96 -40.96 30.07
N THR A 608 -45.93 -40.17 31.17
CA THR A 608 -47.03 -40.02 32.19
C THR A 608 -47.00 -40.81 33.54
N ARG A 609 -46.73 -40.08 34.65
CA ARG A 609 -47.22 -40.23 36.07
C ARG A 609 -46.86 -41.52 36.88
N THR A 610 -46.96 -41.59 38.22
CA THR A 610 -46.85 -40.63 39.37
C THR A 610 -46.88 -41.43 40.69
N ALA A 611 -46.00 -41.15 41.66
CA ALA A 611 -46.25 -41.32 43.10
C ALA A 611 -45.26 -40.49 43.95
N THR A 612 -45.73 -39.92 45.08
CA THR A 612 -44.97 -39.09 46.04
C THR A 612 -44.60 -39.91 47.30
N PRO A 613 -43.73 -39.44 48.24
CA PRO A 613 -44.23 -38.60 49.35
C PRO A 613 -43.27 -37.54 49.97
N VAL A 614 -43.76 -36.29 50.06
CA VAL A 614 -43.93 -35.47 51.30
C VAL A 614 -42.81 -35.40 52.37
N GLU A 615 -42.12 -34.24 52.41
CA GLU A 615 -41.80 -33.35 53.59
C GLU A 615 -41.06 -33.90 54.86
N PRO A 616 -40.46 -33.05 55.77
CA PRO A 616 -40.93 -31.74 56.27
C PRO A 616 -39.91 -30.59 56.34
N THR A 617 -40.36 -29.47 56.94
CA THR A 617 -39.73 -28.15 57.08
C THR A 617 -38.61 -28.03 58.13
N LEU A 618 -37.81 -26.94 58.02
CA LEU A 618 -36.84 -26.50 59.04
C LEU A 618 -36.90 -24.98 59.27
N THR A 619 -36.55 -24.55 60.49
CA THR A 619 -36.66 -23.16 60.98
C THR A 619 -35.29 -22.47 61.07
N PHE A 620 -35.29 -21.14 60.94
CA PHE A 620 -34.09 -20.29 60.91
C PHE A 620 -33.17 -20.39 62.14
N THR A 621 -31.87 -20.15 61.92
CA THR A 621 -30.95 -19.53 62.89
C THR A 621 -29.92 -18.69 62.12
N ARG A 622 -29.55 -17.51 62.65
CA ARG A 622 -28.71 -16.51 61.98
C ARG A 622 -27.29 -16.49 62.55
N THR A 623 -26.30 -16.79 61.71
CA THR A 623 -24.88 -16.50 61.97
C THR A 623 -24.39 -15.48 60.96
N ALA A 624 -23.71 -14.42 61.43
CA ALA A 624 -23.14 -13.38 60.57
C ALA A 624 -21.65 -13.61 60.36
N THR A 625 -21.18 -13.44 59.12
CA THR A 625 -19.75 -13.39 58.78
C THR A 625 -19.40 -11.93 58.47
N PRO A 626 -18.40 -11.32 59.14
CA PRO A 626 -17.98 -9.96 58.82
C PRO A 626 -17.30 -9.92 57.44
N VAL A 627 -17.65 -8.90 56.65
CA VAL A 627 -16.98 -8.56 55.40
C VAL A 627 -16.10 -7.33 55.66
N GLU A 628 -14.85 -7.35 55.22
CA GLU A 628 -13.97 -6.17 55.34
C GLU A 628 -14.45 -5.01 54.46
N PRO A 629 -14.33 -3.75 54.91
CA PRO A 629 -14.84 -2.61 54.16
C PRO A 629 -14.01 -2.32 52.90
N THR A 630 -14.60 -2.53 51.72
CA THR A 630 -13.98 -2.20 50.44
C THR A 630 -13.80 -0.69 50.29
N LEU A 631 -12.55 -0.24 50.06
CA LEU A 631 -12.23 1.18 49.86
C LEU A 631 -12.66 1.68 48.47
N THR A 632 -13.82 2.33 48.39
CA THR A 632 -14.34 2.92 47.15
C THR A 632 -13.86 4.36 46.97
N PHE A 633 -12.98 4.61 46.00
CA PHE A 633 -12.47 5.95 45.67
C PHE A 633 -13.37 6.67 44.65
N THR A 634 -14.27 7.55 45.11
CA THR A 634 -15.10 8.39 44.24
C THR A 634 -14.36 9.66 43.81
N ARG A 635 -14.05 9.79 42.52
CA ARG A 635 -13.46 11.01 41.92
C ARG A 635 -14.55 11.99 41.48
N THR A 636 -14.91 12.94 42.33
CA THR A 636 -15.82 14.05 41.97
C THR A 636 -15.02 15.23 41.40
N ARG A 637 -15.48 15.83 40.29
CA ARG A 637 -14.91 17.07 39.75
C ARG A 637 -15.67 18.28 40.30
N THR A 638 -14.96 19.20 40.97
CA THR A 638 -15.50 20.51 41.35
C THR A 638 -14.59 21.60 40.76
N PRO A 639 -15.05 22.38 39.77
CA PRO A 639 -14.24 23.45 39.19
C PRO A 639 -14.23 24.69 40.09
N THR A 640 -13.06 25.05 40.62
CA THR A 640 -12.85 26.32 41.35
C THR A 640 -12.06 27.29 40.45
N PRO A 641 -12.63 28.43 40.04
CA PRO A 641 -11.93 29.37 39.16
C PRO A 641 -10.93 30.24 39.94
N THR A 642 -9.64 30.14 39.60
CA THR A 642 -8.59 31.03 40.09
C THR A 642 -8.25 32.07 39.00
N PRO A 643 -8.40 33.38 39.25
CA PRO A 643 -8.18 34.40 38.22
C PRO A 643 -6.69 34.73 38.04
N THR A 644 -6.14 34.41 36.87
CA THR A 644 -4.79 34.83 36.44
C THR A 644 -4.90 35.98 35.45
N ARG A 645 -4.24 37.11 35.71
CA ARG A 645 -4.25 38.29 34.83
C ARG A 645 -3.16 38.21 33.76
N THR A 646 -3.50 37.70 32.59
CA THR A 646 -2.65 37.84 31.38
C THR A 646 -2.92 39.18 30.72
N ALA A 647 -1.89 39.99 30.49
CA ALA A 647 -1.99 41.26 29.78
C ALA A 647 -1.65 41.06 28.29
N THR A 648 -2.65 41.09 27.42
CA THR A 648 -2.48 41.07 25.96
C THR A 648 -2.51 42.49 25.43
N GLN A 649 -1.50 42.88 24.64
CA GLN A 649 -1.52 44.15 23.91
C GLN A 649 -2.16 43.94 22.54
N THR A 650 -3.25 44.66 22.26
CA THR A 650 -3.92 44.67 20.95
C THR A 650 -3.71 46.03 20.31
N ALA A 651 -3.06 46.07 19.15
CA ALA A 651 -2.97 47.28 18.33
C ALA A 651 -4.18 47.36 17.39
N THR A 652 -5.00 48.39 17.54
CA THR A 652 -6.18 48.64 16.69
C THR A 652 -5.87 49.82 15.77
N GLY A 653 -5.60 49.54 14.49
CA GLY A 653 -5.43 50.58 13.47
C GLY A 653 -6.77 50.98 12.86
N THR A 654 -7.11 52.27 12.93
CA THR A 654 -8.22 52.88 12.17
C THR A 654 -7.62 53.76 11.08
N ILE A 655 -7.83 53.41 9.81
CA ILE A 655 -7.30 54.20 8.69
C ILE A 655 -8.21 55.42 8.47
N THR A 656 -7.75 56.57 8.95
CA THR A 656 -8.19 57.90 8.49
C THR A 656 -7.11 58.45 7.57
N PRO A 657 -7.42 59.03 6.40
CA PRO A 657 -6.40 59.65 5.56
C PRO A 657 -5.82 60.90 6.23
N SER A 658 -4.52 61.14 6.01
CA SER A 658 -3.62 62.10 6.68
C SER A 658 -3.10 61.71 8.08
N ASP A 659 -1.76 61.83 8.19
CA ASP A 659 -0.85 61.82 9.34
C ASP A 659 -0.69 60.53 10.20
N ASP A 660 0.48 59.89 10.06
CA ASP A 660 0.93 58.70 10.79
C ASP A 660 1.12 58.95 12.29
N THR A 661 0.17 58.49 13.12
CA THR A 661 0.39 58.32 14.57
C THR A 661 -0.29 57.05 15.11
N PHE A 662 0.50 56.09 15.59
CA PHE A 662 0.00 54.92 16.31
C PHE A 662 -0.09 55.21 17.81
N THR A 663 -1.30 55.12 18.38
CA THR A 663 -1.53 55.23 19.84
C THR A 663 -1.96 53.89 20.41
N VAL A 664 -1.16 53.32 21.32
CA VAL A 664 -1.45 52.02 21.98
C VAL A 664 -2.17 52.26 23.31
N THR A 665 -3.45 51.89 23.38
CA THR A 665 -4.26 51.97 24.60
C THR A 665 -4.44 50.56 25.21
N PRO A 666 -3.87 50.27 26.40
CA PRO A 666 -3.92 48.93 26.99
C PRO A 666 -5.29 48.63 27.62
N ALA A 667 -6.10 47.80 26.95
CA ALA A 667 -7.37 47.29 27.48
C ALA A 667 -7.15 46.00 28.30
N ILE A 668 -7.62 45.98 29.56
CA ILE A 668 -7.45 44.83 30.48
C ILE A 668 -8.71 43.96 30.43
N THR A 669 -8.73 42.98 29.54
CA THR A 669 -9.80 41.96 29.48
C THR A 669 -9.46 40.78 30.38
N GLN A 670 -10.42 40.30 31.19
CA GLN A 670 -10.24 39.10 32.01
C GLN A 670 -10.67 37.84 31.24
N THR A 671 -9.78 36.85 31.13
CA THR A 671 -10.05 35.56 30.49
C THR A 671 -9.91 34.44 31.51
N PHE A 672 -10.97 33.63 31.69
CA PHE A 672 -11.00 32.55 32.68
C PHE A 672 -10.58 31.20 32.07
N THR A 673 -9.32 30.81 32.26
CA THR A 673 -8.83 29.48 31.87
C THR A 673 -8.99 28.49 33.02
N ALA A 674 -9.82 27.46 32.84
CA ALA A 674 -10.12 26.47 33.86
C ALA A 674 -9.12 25.30 33.85
N THR A 675 -8.11 25.34 34.73
CA THR A 675 -7.16 24.22 34.93
C THR A 675 -7.70 23.23 35.99
N PRO A 676 -7.97 21.95 35.64
CA PRO A 676 -8.53 20.99 36.59
C PRO A 676 -7.45 20.36 37.49
N THR A 677 -7.43 20.77 38.77
CA THR A 677 -6.59 20.15 39.80
C THR A 677 -7.34 19.01 40.50
N PHE A 678 -6.68 17.87 40.73
CA PHE A 678 -7.27 16.73 41.45
C PHE A 678 -6.91 16.76 42.94
N THR A 679 -7.94 16.86 43.79
CA THR A 679 -7.82 16.67 45.25
C THR A 679 -8.65 15.47 45.68
N ALA A 680 -8.08 14.57 46.49
CA ALA A 680 -8.79 13.42 47.04
C ALA A 680 -9.15 13.69 48.51
N THR A 681 -10.45 13.87 48.79
CA THR A 681 -10.96 14.10 50.15
C THR A 681 -11.61 12.82 50.68
N PRO A 682 -11.05 12.15 51.71
CA PRO A 682 -11.70 11.02 52.34
C PRO A 682 -12.82 11.50 53.27
N THR A 683 -14.04 11.00 53.06
CA THR A 683 -15.20 11.28 53.94
C THR A 683 -15.52 10.04 54.75
N PHE A 684 -15.55 10.16 56.07
CA PHE A 684 -15.74 9.04 56.99
C PHE A 684 -17.13 9.10 57.64
N THR A 685 -17.97 8.09 57.43
CA THR A 685 -19.33 8.03 57.99
C THR A 685 -19.38 6.98 59.10
N GLY A 686 -19.48 7.41 60.35
CA GLY A 686 -19.56 6.52 61.50
C GLY A 686 -20.33 7.13 62.67
N THR A 687 -21.35 6.41 63.14
CA THR A 687 -22.12 6.77 64.35
C THR A 687 -21.49 6.05 65.56
N PRO A 688 -21.23 6.72 66.70
CA PRO A 688 -20.29 6.22 67.71
C PRO A 688 -20.92 5.40 68.85
N THR A 689 -20.14 4.47 69.39
CA THR A 689 -20.27 3.88 70.74
C THR A 689 -18.86 3.71 71.33
N PRO A 690 -18.59 4.10 72.60
CA PRO A 690 -17.23 4.18 73.16
C PRO A 690 -16.65 2.80 73.56
N THR A 691 -15.35 2.65 73.84
CA THR A 691 -14.79 2.87 75.21
C THR A 691 -13.24 2.82 75.27
N VAL A 692 -12.66 3.87 75.86
CA VAL A 692 -11.37 4.02 76.58
C VAL A 692 -10.04 3.49 75.99
N THR A 693 -9.07 4.41 75.96
CA THR A 693 -7.65 4.28 75.60
C THR A 693 -6.80 3.44 76.58
N ALA A 694 -5.80 2.74 76.06
CA ALA A 694 -4.55 2.45 76.77
C ALA A 694 -3.35 2.85 75.88
N SER A 695 -2.45 3.68 76.39
CA SER A 695 -1.35 4.28 75.61
C SER A 695 -0.02 3.59 75.87
N TYR A 696 0.68 3.16 74.81
CA TYR A 696 2.10 2.82 74.89
C TYR A 696 2.90 3.40 73.71
N THR A 697 3.66 4.45 74.01
CA THR A 697 4.64 5.05 73.12
C THR A 697 5.89 4.19 73.03
N ARG A 698 6.42 3.95 71.81
CA ARG A 698 7.87 3.76 71.65
C ARG A 698 8.39 4.28 70.31
N THR A 699 9.61 4.82 70.38
CA THR A 699 10.26 5.62 69.34
C THR A 699 10.62 4.79 68.10
N ARG A 700 10.45 5.39 66.91
CA ARG A 700 11.07 4.90 65.67
C ARG A 700 12.38 5.64 65.41
N THR A 701 13.49 4.92 65.37
CA THR A 701 14.74 5.40 64.75
C THR A 701 14.56 5.40 63.23
N ALA A 702 15.04 6.45 62.55
CA ALA A 702 15.03 6.52 61.09
C ALA A 702 16.42 6.15 60.52
N THR A 703 16.42 5.35 59.46
CA THR A 703 17.61 5.09 58.62
C THR A 703 17.28 5.59 57.21
N PRO A 704 18.04 6.54 56.64
CA PRO A 704 17.76 7.08 55.31
C PRO A 704 18.31 6.16 54.21
N SER A 705 17.57 6.03 53.11
CA SER A 705 18.09 5.51 51.83
C SER A 705 17.88 6.57 50.75
N PHE A 706 18.97 7.08 50.18
CA PHE A 706 18.93 8.02 49.07
C PHE A 706 18.91 7.24 47.74
N THR A 707 18.01 7.61 46.82
CA THR A 707 18.02 7.13 45.44
C THR A 707 18.46 8.29 44.55
N ALA A 708 19.63 8.16 43.93
CA ALA A 708 20.15 9.17 43.01
C ALA A 708 19.49 9.03 41.63
N THR A 709 19.04 10.16 41.06
CA THR A 709 18.60 10.23 39.66
C THR A 709 19.79 10.58 38.78
N ALA A 710 20.16 9.68 37.86
CA ALA A 710 21.26 9.92 36.93
C ALA A 710 20.75 10.60 35.65
N THR A 711 21.14 11.87 35.46
CA THR A 711 20.95 12.57 34.18
C THR A 711 22.07 12.18 33.23
N PHE A 712 21.75 11.56 32.11
CA PHE A 712 22.72 11.23 31.06
C PHE A 712 22.81 12.35 30.03
N THR A 713 23.98 13.00 29.98
CA THR A 713 24.36 13.92 28.90
C THR A 713 25.17 13.14 27.85
N PRO A 714 24.83 13.19 26.55
CA PRO A 714 25.59 12.48 25.54
C PRO A 714 26.96 13.12 25.32
N TYR A 715 28.00 12.29 25.21
CA TYR A 715 29.33 12.68 24.75
C TYR A 715 29.88 11.62 23.80
N ILE A 716 30.49 12.03 22.70
CA ILE A 716 30.98 11.11 21.66
C ILE A 716 32.33 10.53 22.08
N ILE A 717 32.49 9.22 21.93
CA ILE A 717 33.77 8.51 22.04
C ILE A 717 33.95 7.72 20.74
N PHE A 718 35.07 7.95 20.06
CA PHE A 718 35.46 7.14 18.90
C PHE A 718 36.21 5.89 19.37
N THR A 719 35.72 4.71 18.99
CA THR A 719 36.38 3.43 19.25
C THR A 719 36.62 2.72 17.93
N ALA A 720 37.86 2.72 17.44
CA ALA A 720 38.22 1.94 16.26
C ALA A 720 38.29 0.45 16.60
N THR A 721 37.73 -0.41 15.75
CA THR A 721 37.85 -1.87 15.82
C THR A 721 37.80 -2.43 14.40
N ALA A 722 38.57 -3.49 14.14
CA ALA A 722 39.04 -3.83 12.80
C ALA A 722 37.96 -4.33 11.83
N THR A 723 38.10 -3.95 10.56
CA THR A 723 37.33 -4.48 9.43
C THR A 723 37.60 -5.98 9.25
N ALA A 724 36.57 -6.80 9.44
CA ALA A 724 36.55 -8.18 8.93
C ALA A 724 35.89 -8.18 7.55
N THR A 725 36.46 -8.92 6.60
CA THR A 725 35.91 -9.08 5.24
C THR A 725 34.49 -9.65 5.29
N ALA A 726 33.58 -9.11 4.48
CA ALA A 726 32.19 -9.53 4.45
C ALA A 726 32.02 -10.93 3.82
N THR A 727 31.98 -11.97 4.67
CA THR A 727 31.32 -13.23 4.32
C THR A 727 29.82 -12.97 4.17
N SER A 728 29.20 -13.54 3.13
CA SER A 728 27.76 -13.37 2.86
C SER A 728 26.92 -13.72 4.09
N ALA A 729 26.00 -12.81 4.46
CA ALA A 729 25.10 -13.04 5.58
C ALA A 729 24.23 -14.28 5.30
N PRO A 730 24.11 -15.23 6.25
CA PRO A 730 23.21 -16.36 6.07
C PRO A 730 21.77 -15.87 5.99
N VAL A 731 21.06 -16.28 4.95
CA VAL A 731 19.59 -16.11 4.89
C VAL A 731 19.01 -16.73 6.16
N ILE A 732 18.24 -15.95 6.93
CA ILE A 732 17.62 -16.44 8.16
C ILE A 732 16.55 -17.46 7.77
N GLU A 733 16.92 -18.74 7.83
CA GLU A 733 16.01 -19.83 7.52
C GLU A 733 14.81 -19.80 8.48
N SER A 734 13.60 -19.94 7.93
CA SER A 734 12.38 -19.94 8.72
C SER A 734 12.31 -21.19 9.58
N LYS A 735 11.75 -21.09 10.80
CA LYS A 735 11.49 -22.28 11.64
C LYS A 735 10.46 -23.25 11.04
N ILE A 736 9.77 -22.87 9.95
CA ILE A 736 8.79 -23.69 9.22
C ILE A 736 9.32 -23.91 7.81
N PHE A 737 9.41 -25.16 7.37
CA PHE A 737 9.72 -25.51 6.00
C PHE A 737 8.49 -25.29 5.09
N ARG A 738 8.63 -24.44 4.08
CA ARG A 738 7.56 -24.11 3.11
C ARG A 738 8.14 -23.59 1.79
N ILE A 739 7.39 -23.78 0.71
CA ILE A 739 7.63 -23.13 -0.58
C ILE A 739 6.91 -21.77 -0.52
N THR A 740 7.66 -20.67 -0.58
CA THR A 740 7.15 -19.29 -0.45
C THR A 740 6.90 -18.59 -1.78
N LYS A 741 7.49 -19.08 -2.87
CA LYS A 741 7.23 -18.66 -4.26
C LYS A 741 7.13 -19.90 -5.15
N ALA A 742 6.26 -19.89 -6.17
CA ALA A 742 6.21 -20.89 -7.23
C ALA A 742 5.47 -20.34 -8.47
N GLU A 743 6.18 -19.96 -9.52
CA GLU A 743 5.66 -19.40 -10.77
C GLU A 743 6.28 -20.08 -11.99
N ASN A 744 5.61 -20.03 -13.13
CA ASN A 744 6.14 -20.49 -14.42
C ASN A 744 6.09 -19.35 -15.46
N TYR A 745 7.13 -19.24 -16.29
CA TYR A 745 7.21 -18.24 -17.35
C TYR A 745 7.86 -18.83 -18.62
N PRO A 746 7.36 -18.57 -19.83
CA PRO A 746 6.13 -17.84 -20.13
C PRO A 746 4.87 -18.65 -19.80
N GLN A 747 3.75 -17.94 -19.70
CA GLN A 747 2.40 -18.46 -19.51
C GLN A 747 1.44 -17.59 -20.35
N PRO A 748 0.74 -18.14 -21.36
CA PRO A 748 0.85 -19.51 -21.86
C PRO A 748 2.25 -19.85 -22.37
N PHE A 749 2.63 -21.13 -22.24
CA PHE A 749 3.87 -21.67 -22.78
C PHE A 749 3.64 -22.20 -24.20
N PHE A 750 4.54 -21.86 -25.14
CA PHE A 750 4.48 -22.30 -26.52
C PHE A 750 5.65 -23.26 -26.86
N PRO A 751 5.51 -24.60 -26.76
CA PRO A 751 6.63 -25.54 -26.90
C PRO A 751 7.34 -25.55 -28.26
N LEU A 752 6.75 -24.90 -29.28
CA LEU A 752 7.30 -24.78 -30.63
C LEU A 752 7.87 -23.37 -30.92
N ARG A 753 7.67 -22.39 -30.02
CA ARG A 753 8.18 -21.01 -30.16
C ARG A 753 9.13 -20.61 -29.04
N ASN A 754 8.91 -21.11 -27.83
CA ASN A 754 9.78 -20.91 -26.68
C ASN A 754 10.73 -22.10 -26.54
N ALA A 755 12.05 -21.85 -26.57
CA ALA A 755 13.05 -22.91 -26.36
C ALA A 755 13.07 -23.47 -24.92
N ARG A 756 12.61 -22.68 -23.94
CA ARG A 756 12.69 -22.98 -22.50
C ARG A 756 11.46 -22.46 -21.76
N MET A 757 11.11 -23.12 -20.66
CA MET A 757 10.18 -22.62 -19.65
C MET A 757 10.92 -22.47 -18.32
N TYR A 758 10.77 -21.32 -17.67
CA TYR A 758 11.35 -21.02 -16.37
C TYR A 758 10.38 -21.40 -15.25
N ILE A 759 10.91 -22.00 -14.19
CA ILE A 759 10.22 -22.19 -12.90
C ILE A 759 10.92 -21.33 -11.85
N ASP A 760 10.20 -20.34 -11.32
CA ASP A 760 10.64 -19.48 -10.23
C ASP A 760 10.07 -20.00 -8.92
N PHE A 761 10.92 -20.47 -8.01
CA PHE A 761 10.46 -20.94 -6.70
C PHE A 761 11.32 -20.39 -5.57
N SER A 762 10.83 -20.50 -4.33
CA SER A 762 11.58 -20.07 -3.15
C SER A 762 11.27 -21.02 -2.00
N VAL A 763 12.31 -21.48 -1.28
CA VAL A 763 12.19 -22.40 -0.14
C VAL A 763 12.69 -21.72 1.13
N SER A 764 11.95 -21.89 2.23
CA SER A 764 12.22 -21.19 3.49
C SER A 764 13.34 -21.79 4.35
N GLN A 765 13.80 -22.99 4.00
CA GLN A 765 14.96 -23.70 4.56
C GLN A 765 15.66 -24.46 3.43
N GLY A 766 16.90 -24.89 3.64
CA GLY A 766 17.59 -25.81 2.75
C GLY A 766 16.85 -27.15 2.56
N CYS A 767 16.70 -27.58 1.30
CA CYS A 767 16.00 -28.80 0.92
C CYS A 767 16.88 -29.76 0.11
N LYS A 768 16.61 -31.05 0.29
CA LYS A 768 17.31 -32.17 -0.35
C LYS A 768 16.99 -32.26 -1.85
N SER A 769 15.73 -32.11 -2.24
CA SER A 769 15.35 -31.92 -3.64
C SER A 769 14.00 -31.22 -3.83
N VAL A 770 13.79 -30.70 -5.04
CA VAL A 770 12.54 -30.09 -5.52
C VAL A 770 12.15 -30.74 -6.85
N LYS A 771 10.87 -31.11 -7.00
CA LYS A 771 10.33 -31.86 -8.14
C LYS A 771 9.16 -31.12 -8.76
N PHE A 772 9.24 -30.89 -10.07
CA PHE A 772 8.15 -30.38 -10.89
C PHE A 772 7.32 -31.54 -11.43
N SER A 773 6.00 -31.50 -11.24
CA SER A 773 5.07 -32.50 -11.79
C SER A 773 3.93 -31.84 -12.56
N VAL A 774 3.55 -32.41 -13.71
CA VAL A 774 2.41 -31.96 -14.54
C VAL A 774 1.31 -33.01 -14.53
N TYR A 775 0.07 -32.53 -14.53
CA TYR A 775 -1.17 -33.28 -14.43
C TYR A 775 -2.16 -32.81 -15.51
N THR A 776 -3.03 -33.70 -15.98
CA THR A 776 -4.19 -33.29 -16.81
C THR A 776 -5.23 -32.54 -15.99
N SER A 777 -6.20 -31.91 -16.66
CA SER A 777 -7.39 -31.32 -16.02
C SER A 777 -8.18 -32.32 -15.14
N GLY A 778 -8.13 -33.62 -15.47
CA GLY A 778 -8.66 -34.72 -14.65
C GLY A 778 -7.72 -35.19 -13.54
N TYR A 779 -6.75 -34.37 -13.11
CA TYR A 779 -5.77 -34.64 -12.05
C TYR A 779 -4.93 -35.93 -12.19
N ARG A 780 -4.83 -36.49 -13.42
CA ARG A 780 -3.89 -37.58 -13.70
C ARG A 780 -2.51 -37.02 -13.94
N ARG A 781 -1.52 -37.41 -13.12
CA ARG A 781 -0.11 -37.06 -13.33
C ARG A 781 0.42 -37.67 -14.64
N ILE A 782 1.13 -36.87 -15.42
CA ILE A 782 1.66 -37.20 -16.75
C ILE A 782 3.15 -36.86 -16.93
N LEU A 783 3.70 -35.97 -16.11
CA LEU A 783 5.14 -35.68 -16.04
C LEU A 783 5.55 -35.54 -14.57
N THR A 784 6.76 -35.99 -14.24
CA THR A 784 7.48 -35.66 -12.99
C THR A 784 8.97 -35.61 -13.29
N LYS A 785 9.63 -34.50 -12.91
CA LYS A 785 11.07 -34.29 -13.04
C LYS A 785 11.62 -33.71 -11.73
N GLU A 786 12.75 -34.23 -11.25
CA GLU A 786 13.53 -33.53 -10.22
C GLU A 786 14.20 -32.33 -10.88
N ILE A 787 13.83 -31.12 -10.44
CA ILE A 787 14.33 -29.87 -11.01
C ILE A 787 15.56 -29.37 -10.27
N ALA A 788 15.61 -29.52 -8.95
CA ALA A 788 16.74 -29.09 -8.14
C ALA A 788 17.08 -30.11 -7.05
N GLN A 789 18.35 -30.16 -6.67
CA GLN A 789 18.89 -31.04 -5.63
C GLN A 789 19.84 -30.22 -4.73
N GLY A 790 19.87 -30.49 -3.43
CA GLY A 790 20.75 -29.79 -2.48
C GLY A 790 20.56 -28.26 -2.44
N THR A 791 19.32 -27.78 -2.49
CA THR A 791 19.00 -26.36 -2.66
C THR A 791 18.89 -25.66 -1.30
N ALA A 792 19.83 -24.77 -0.99
CA ALA A 792 19.74 -23.88 0.19
C ALA A 792 18.53 -22.93 0.13
N ALA A 793 18.19 -22.29 1.26
CA ALA A 793 17.06 -21.35 1.34
C ALA A 793 17.09 -20.18 0.31
N GLY A 794 15.94 -19.53 0.18
CA GLY A 794 15.70 -18.37 -0.67
C GLY A 794 15.22 -18.73 -2.08
N SER A 795 15.12 -17.70 -2.93
CA SER A 795 14.56 -17.82 -4.29
C SER A 795 15.55 -18.43 -5.29
N ARG A 796 15.03 -19.18 -6.26
CA ARG A 796 15.75 -19.85 -7.35
C ARG A 796 14.90 -19.79 -8.62
N ARG A 797 15.55 -19.61 -9.77
CA ARG A 797 14.98 -19.77 -11.11
C ARG A 797 15.62 -21.02 -11.73
N LEU A 798 14.83 -21.86 -12.40
CA LEU A 798 15.37 -23.04 -13.10
C LEU A 798 14.71 -23.26 -14.46
N GLU A 799 15.49 -23.74 -15.42
CA GLU A 799 15.06 -23.97 -16.80
C GLU A 799 14.58 -25.41 -17.03
N LEU A 800 13.34 -25.54 -17.52
CA LEU A 800 12.82 -26.74 -18.15
C LEU A 800 12.95 -26.61 -19.67
N ASP A 801 13.45 -27.67 -20.31
CA ASP A 801 13.60 -27.70 -21.76
C ASP A 801 12.23 -27.88 -22.44
N SER A 802 11.99 -27.14 -23.52
CA SER A 802 10.77 -27.29 -24.32
C SER A 802 10.47 -28.74 -24.72
N GLY A 803 11.49 -29.56 -25.01
CA GLY A 803 11.36 -30.95 -25.41
C GLY A 803 10.65 -31.84 -24.38
N GLU A 804 10.74 -31.51 -23.09
CA GLU A 804 10.08 -32.26 -22.02
C GLU A 804 8.57 -31.99 -21.95
N LEU A 805 8.11 -30.89 -22.56
CA LEU A 805 6.71 -30.49 -22.67
C LEU A 805 6.16 -30.58 -24.09
N GLN A 806 7.01 -30.73 -25.12
CA GLN A 806 6.59 -30.94 -26.52
C GLN A 806 5.66 -32.15 -26.69
N GLY A 807 5.75 -33.18 -25.83
CA GLY A 807 4.83 -34.32 -25.85
C GLY A 807 3.37 -34.00 -25.48
N LEU A 808 3.10 -32.80 -24.98
CA LEU A 808 1.77 -32.35 -24.57
C LEU A 808 1.04 -31.63 -25.72
N ALA A 809 -0.29 -31.70 -25.70
CA ALA A 809 -1.16 -31.04 -26.68
C ALA A 809 -1.45 -29.59 -26.26
N SER A 810 -2.06 -28.80 -27.14
CA SER A 810 -2.59 -27.49 -26.75
C SER A 810 -3.74 -27.67 -25.76
N GLY A 811 -3.70 -26.97 -24.62
CA GLY A 811 -4.73 -27.08 -23.57
C GLY A 811 -4.24 -26.65 -22.19
N ALA A 812 -5.17 -26.66 -21.23
CA ALA A 812 -4.90 -26.36 -19.83
C ALA A 812 -4.50 -27.63 -19.05
N TYR A 813 -3.33 -27.56 -18.42
CA TYR A 813 -2.78 -28.56 -17.51
C TYR A 813 -2.65 -27.97 -16.10
N PHE A 814 -2.42 -28.82 -15.10
CA PHE A 814 -2.02 -28.39 -13.76
C PHE A 814 -0.58 -28.80 -13.48
N TRP A 815 0.16 -28.01 -12.72
CA TRP A 815 1.52 -28.32 -12.27
C TRP A 815 1.72 -28.05 -10.78
N VAL A 816 2.69 -28.74 -10.20
CA VAL A 816 2.97 -28.78 -8.76
C VAL A 816 4.48 -28.83 -8.54
N LEU A 817 4.97 -28.15 -7.50
CA LEU A 817 6.30 -28.42 -6.92
C LEU A 817 6.17 -29.21 -5.63
N GLU A 818 6.85 -30.35 -5.55
CA GLU A 818 7.09 -31.11 -4.31
C GLU A 818 8.52 -30.83 -3.83
N ALA A 819 8.74 -30.43 -2.58
CA ALA A 819 10.08 -30.27 -1.99
C ALA A 819 10.26 -31.16 -0.76
N GLU A 820 11.44 -31.76 -0.61
CA GLU A 820 11.83 -32.63 0.51
C GLU A 820 12.94 -31.97 1.34
N SER A 821 12.72 -31.76 2.64
CA SER A 821 13.72 -31.14 3.53
C SER A 821 14.92 -32.05 3.76
N LEU A 822 15.99 -31.52 4.35
CA LEU A 822 17.13 -32.32 4.78
C LEU A 822 16.75 -33.38 5.86
N GLN A 823 15.64 -33.16 6.57
CA GLN A 823 15.07 -34.04 7.59
C GLN A 823 13.98 -34.98 7.04
N GLY A 824 13.68 -34.91 5.73
CA GLY A 824 12.70 -35.77 5.06
C GLY A 824 11.23 -35.30 5.15
N GLU A 825 10.98 -34.09 5.67
CA GLU A 825 9.66 -33.47 5.59
C GLU A 825 9.32 -33.17 4.13
N ARG A 826 8.10 -33.47 3.68
CA ARG A 826 7.65 -33.19 2.32
C ARG A 826 6.53 -32.16 2.30
N ILE A 827 6.76 -31.12 1.52
CA ILE A 827 5.82 -30.04 1.27
C ILE A 827 5.50 -29.99 -0.22
N SER A 828 4.35 -29.43 -0.56
CA SER A 828 3.88 -29.34 -1.94
C SER A 828 3.15 -28.03 -2.17
N THR A 829 3.25 -27.48 -3.38
CA THR A 829 2.41 -26.33 -3.78
C THR A 829 0.98 -26.79 -4.03
N GLY A 830 0.02 -25.85 -3.96
CA GLY A 830 -1.26 -26.04 -4.65
C GLY A 830 -1.04 -26.27 -6.16
N PRO A 831 -1.98 -26.95 -6.85
CA PRO A 831 -1.94 -27.11 -8.30
C PRO A 831 -2.09 -25.75 -8.98
N ARG A 832 -1.09 -25.37 -9.78
CA ARG A 832 -1.06 -24.14 -10.57
C ARG A 832 -1.40 -24.46 -12.03
N MET A 833 -2.05 -23.54 -12.74
CA MET A 833 -2.38 -23.79 -14.15
C MET A 833 -1.12 -23.66 -15.03
N LEU A 834 -0.96 -24.55 -16.00
CA LEU A 834 -0.01 -24.44 -17.11
C LEU A 834 -0.81 -24.49 -18.41
N ILE A 835 -0.86 -23.37 -19.14
CA ILE A 835 -1.54 -23.33 -20.44
C ILE A 835 -0.48 -23.61 -21.51
N ILE A 836 -0.67 -24.67 -22.28
CA ILE A 836 0.20 -25.05 -23.40
C ILE A 836 -0.50 -24.68 -24.71
N LEU A 837 0.21 -24.01 -25.61
CA LEU A 837 -0.26 -23.65 -26.95
C LEU A 837 0.83 -24.01 -27.98
N ARG A 838 0.62 -25.06 -28.77
CA ARG A 838 1.50 -25.42 -29.90
C ARG A 838 1.30 -24.48 -31.09
#